data_AF-A0AAV7YBP6-F1
#
_entry.id   AF-A0AAV7YBP6-F1
#
_cell.length_a   1.000
_cell.length_b   1.000
_cell.length_c   1.000
_cell.angle_alpha   90.00
_cell.angle_beta   90.00
_cell.angle_gamma   90.00
#
_symmetry.space_group_name_H-M   'P 1'
#
loop_
_entity.id
_entity.type
_entity.pdbx_description
1 polymer ?
#
loop_
_entity_poly.entity_id
_entity_poly.type
_entity_poly.pdbx_seq_one_letter_code
_entity_poly.pdbx_strand_id
1 'polypeptide(L)'
;MKFQSLIFLIIFCCLISPSLSLKQFLKFNQDGEFKIAQFSDLHFGDQLRDGVSKSIQRILLDIEKPDFVVLTGDIITGEHCHTVAQTKRAWYNTVKELVKRNIPWGIAFGNHEYHGIMTVKELMYLDQTYPLSQSEFGPEDIKGVSNYHLEIHTHDSTPDEKEVAVVLYFLDSGDIWCEDVFGYSCVHYNQIEWFKKVSSEFTKQYPNHLGIVLFHIPLPEGLEFWHTDISYGLKLQTNGCPKYNTGLYQTMVENGNIKLVLNGHDHNNDYCTRSKHQAPDLWLCNGRKTGYGGYNPDHPIDNGARIIQLYKDKKKRYTFSTWIRDRQRQKIIQPLHKPDCDETEKCNLSLKQFLKFNQDGEFKIAQFTDLHFGQLIYDEFTLMVQRLLLDMEKPDFVVFTGDQLSGSYSETEYKAKSEWNNTVKELVKRNIPWGMTFGNHDDQGIMTRKELMNLDKSYPLSQSEFGPVDITGVSNYYLEIHTADSTPDEKEVAVVLYFLDSGDKGCMGYKGWGCVHPDQIDWFKGVSSEFTKQYPNHMGIVLFHIPVPEMLDFWHADISYGLKKERCCCPLFNTELYQAMVENGNIKLVLNGHDHRNDYCTRSVDQAPDLWMCYGRKTGYGYYNPIPPMYNGARIIQLHNDKTEGTTYTTWIRDQQKQKIVSPMHEPDHDLNDKCDK
;
A
#
# COMPACT_ATOMS: atom_id res chain seq x y z
N MET A 1 55.50 -72.05 -12.43
CA MET A 1 54.36 -71.95 -11.48
C MET A 1 54.28 -70.53 -10.98
N LYS A 2 53.12 -69.90 -11.17
CA LYS A 2 52.89 -68.47 -10.97
C LYS A 2 52.51 -68.14 -9.52
N PHE A 3 52.96 -66.97 -9.10
CA PHE A 3 52.55 -66.21 -7.93
C PHE A 3 51.15 -65.61 -8.11
N GLN A 4 50.58 -65.20 -6.96
CA GLN A 4 49.51 -64.21 -6.72
C GLN A 4 48.06 -64.69 -6.51
N SER A 5 47.47 -64.04 -5.48
CA SER A 5 46.06 -63.72 -5.25
C SER A 5 45.25 -64.69 -4.39
N LEU A 6 45.28 -64.50 -3.05
CA LEU A 6 44.10 -64.70 -2.21
C LEU A 6 44.17 -63.98 -0.84
N ILE A 7 44.25 -62.65 -0.83
CA ILE A 7 43.86 -61.83 0.34
C ILE A 7 43.18 -60.57 -0.22
N PHE A 8 41.88 -60.63 -0.51
CA PHE A 8 41.00 -59.47 -0.71
C PHE A 8 39.57 -60.01 -0.87
N LEU A 9 38.86 -60.30 0.23
CA LEU A 9 37.40 -60.45 0.19
C LEU A 9 36.72 -60.31 1.56
N ILE A 10 37.15 -59.33 2.36
CA ILE A 10 36.35 -58.78 3.47
C ILE A 10 36.69 -57.28 3.45
N ILE A 11 35.68 -56.40 3.57
CA ILE A 11 35.72 -54.93 3.33
C ILE A 11 35.34 -54.56 1.88
N PHE A 12 34.08 -54.78 1.50
CA PHE A 12 33.34 -53.86 0.59
C PHE A 12 31.84 -54.23 0.59
N CYS A 13 31.19 -54.06 1.75
CA CYS A 13 29.73 -54.02 1.84
C CYS A 13 29.29 -53.37 3.17
N CYS A 14 29.90 -52.24 3.53
CA CYS A 14 29.19 -51.26 4.35
C CYS A 14 28.41 -50.40 3.37
N LEU A 15 27.17 -50.81 3.15
CA LEU A 15 26.12 -50.01 2.55
C LEU A 15 26.22 -48.59 3.10
N ILE A 16 26.47 -47.64 2.21
CA ILE A 16 26.29 -46.22 2.44
C ILE A 16 24.82 -46.06 2.80
N SER A 17 24.53 -46.08 4.09
CA SER A 17 23.26 -45.58 4.62
C SER A 17 23.30 -44.07 4.35
N PRO A 18 22.25 -43.45 3.79
CA PRO A 18 22.16 -42.01 3.88
C PRO A 18 22.24 -41.68 5.37
N SER A 19 23.22 -40.88 5.77
CA SER A 19 23.29 -40.35 7.13
C SER A 19 21.96 -39.63 7.36
N LEU A 20 21.02 -40.27 8.08
CA LEU A 20 19.83 -39.58 8.55
C LEU A 20 20.35 -38.36 9.33
N SER A 21 20.06 -37.16 8.82
CA SER A 21 20.26 -35.93 9.58
C SER A 21 19.48 -36.07 10.88
N LEU A 22 20.18 -36.25 12.01
CA LEU A 22 19.51 -36.32 13.30
C LEU A 22 19.18 -34.88 13.70
N LYS A 23 17.90 -34.53 13.61
CA LYS A 23 17.40 -33.26 14.13
C LYS A 23 17.75 -33.12 15.61
N GLN A 24 18.28 -31.96 15.98
CA GLN A 24 18.71 -31.70 17.34
C GLN A 24 17.49 -31.32 18.18
N PHE A 25 17.38 -31.93 19.36
CA PHE A 25 16.33 -31.57 20.31
C PHE A 25 16.65 -30.20 20.93
N LEU A 26 15.97 -29.16 20.45
CA LEU A 26 16.19 -27.78 20.89
C LEU A 26 15.53 -27.56 22.25
N LYS A 27 16.30 -27.15 23.25
CA LYS A 27 15.77 -26.85 24.58
C LYS A 27 16.58 -25.80 25.30
N PHE A 28 15.94 -25.13 26.26
CA PHE A 28 16.61 -24.19 27.16
C PHE A 28 17.75 -24.88 27.93
N ASN A 29 18.83 -24.15 28.14
CA ASN A 29 19.94 -24.62 28.95
C ASN A 29 19.56 -24.66 30.45
N GLN A 30 20.48 -25.13 31.29
CA GLN A 30 20.29 -25.24 32.75
C GLN A 30 20.04 -23.90 33.45
N ASP A 31 20.48 -22.80 32.84
CA ASP A 31 20.29 -21.44 33.35
C ASP A 31 18.94 -20.85 32.90
N GLY A 32 18.14 -21.61 32.14
CA GLY A 32 16.84 -21.17 31.62
C GLY A 32 16.98 -20.18 30.46
N GLU A 33 18.07 -20.26 29.71
CA GLU A 33 18.39 -19.39 28.57
C GLU A 33 18.46 -20.18 27.25
N PHE A 34 18.13 -19.51 26.14
CA PHE A 34 18.34 -20.00 24.78
C PHE A 34 18.63 -18.83 23.83
N LYS A 35 19.72 -18.89 23.08
CA LYS A 35 20.18 -17.80 22.22
C LYS A 35 20.06 -18.13 20.74
N ILE A 36 19.40 -17.24 20.00
CA ILE A 36 19.27 -17.31 18.55
C ILE A 36 20.10 -16.19 17.91
N ALA A 37 20.85 -16.50 16.86
CA ALA A 37 21.40 -15.50 15.95
C ALA A 37 20.66 -15.54 14.61
N GLN A 38 20.11 -14.39 14.20
CA GLN A 38 19.50 -14.18 12.89
C GLN A 38 20.55 -13.63 11.93
N PHE A 39 20.84 -14.38 10.88
CA PHE A 39 21.56 -13.88 9.71
C PHE A 39 20.58 -13.71 8.55
N SER A 40 20.69 -12.58 7.84
CA SER A 40 19.84 -12.25 6.70
C SER A 40 20.68 -11.55 5.63
N ASP A 41 20.23 -11.62 4.38
CA ASP A 41 20.87 -10.95 3.25
C ASP A 41 22.36 -11.28 3.17
N LEU A 42 22.67 -12.58 3.27
CA LEU A 42 24.03 -13.10 3.18
C LEU A 42 24.56 -13.03 1.75
N HIS A 43 23.67 -13.26 0.78
CA HIS A 43 23.94 -13.19 -0.65
C HIS A 43 25.20 -13.97 -1.07
N PHE A 44 25.35 -15.19 -0.55
CA PHE A 44 26.45 -16.06 -0.99
C PHE A 44 26.28 -16.43 -2.47
N GLY A 45 27.39 -16.47 -3.22
CA GLY A 45 27.38 -16.68 -4.67
C GLY A 45 27.97 -15.51 -5.46
N ASP A 46 28.06 -14.33 -4.83
CA ASP A 46 28.82 -13.18 -5.34
C ASP A 46 30.32 -13.37 -5.04
N GLN A 47 30.99 -14.11 -5.93
CA GLN A 47 32.31 -14.73 -5.69
C GLN A 47 33.41 -13.78 -5.18
N LEU A 48 33.34 -12.49 -5.49
CA LEU A 48 34.33 -11.50 -5.04
C LEU A 48 34.15 -11.11 -3.56
N ARG A 49 32.94 -11.26 -3.02
CA ARG A 49 32.54 -10.70 -1.71
C ARG A 49 32.20 -11.75 -0.66
N ASP A 50 31.93 -12.98 -1.11
CA ASP A 50 31.74 -14.17 -0.28
C ASP A 50 32.78 -14.31 0.85
N GLY A 51 34.04 -13.97 0.59
CA GLY A 51 35.13 -14.05 1.58
C GLY A 51 34.91 -13.13 2.78
N VAL A 52 34.35 -11.94 2.55
CA VAL A 52 34.05 -10.95 3.58
C VAL A 52 32.80 -11.38 4.36
N SER A 53 31.73 -11.79 3.68
CA SER A 53 30.51 -12.33 4.31
C SER A 53 30.83 -13.50 5.26
N LYS A 54 31.67 -14.46 4.84
CA LYS A 54 32.17 -15.57 5.68
C LYS A 54 32.88 -15.08 6.93
N SER A 55 33.73 -14.06 6.78
CA SER A 55 34.53 -13.55 7.89
C SER A 55 33.65 -12.90 8.95
N ILE A 56 32.60 -12.18 8.53
CA ILE A 56 31.61 -11.55 9.43
C ILE A 56 30.81 -12.62 10.16
N GLN A 57 30.21 -13.57 9.43
CA GLN A 57 29.46 -14.67 10.04
C GLN A 57 30.31 -15.41 11.09
N ARG A 58 31.58 -15.70 10.77
CA ARG A 58 32.53 -16.33 11.71
C ARG A 58 32.74 -15.50 12.97
N ILE A 59 33.01 -14.19 12.82
CA ILE A 59 33.22 -13.27 13.96
C ILE A 59 31.98 -13.25 14.86
N LEU A 60 30.80 -13.13 14.27
CA LEU A 60 29.54 -13.03 15.00
C LEU A 60 29.23 -14.33 15.76
N LEU A 61 29.45 -15.49 15.11
CA LEU A 61 29.30 -16.80 15.76
C LEU A 61 30.27 -17.00 16.93
N ASP A 62 31.54 -16.59 16.78
CA ASP A 62 32.55 -16.74 17.83
C ASP A 62 32.28 -15.86 19.06
N ILE A 63 31.69 -14.69 18.84
CA ILE A 63 31.35 -13.73 19.92
C ILE A 63 30.06 -14.13 20.61
N GLU A 64 29.00 -14.39 19.84
CA GLU A 64 27.67 -14.56 20.40
C GLU A 64 27.41 -15.98 20.86
N LYS A 65 28.06 -16.98 20.25
CA LYS A 65 27.91 -18.41 20.57
C LYS A 65 26.44 -18.82 20.70
N PRO A 66 25.64 -18.64 19.63
CA PRO A 66 24.21 -18.95 19.68
C PRO A 66 23.97 -20.45 19.81
N ASP A 67 22.87 -20.82 20.46
CA ASP A 67 22.36 -22.19 20.53
C ASP A 67 21.68 -22.60 19.22
N PHE A 68 21.16 -21.63 18.46
CA PHE A 68 20.49 -21.84 17.18
C PHE A 68 20.70 -20.67 16.23
N VAL A 69 20.72 -20.94 14.93
CA VAL A 69 20.80 -19.91 13.89
C VAL A 69 19.55 -19.93 13.04
N VAL A 70 18.97 -18.75 12.78
CA VAL A 70 17.93 -18.58 11.77
C VAL A 70 18.51 -17.84 10.57
N LEU A 71 18.25 -18.36 9.37
CA LEU A 71 18.62 -17.73 8.11
C LEU A 71 17.34 -17.19 7.46
N THR A 72 17.12 -15.88 7.51
CA THR A 72 15.87 -15.24 7.07
C THR A 72 16.01 -14.63 5.69
N GLY A 73 16.01 -15.50 4.67
CA GLY A 73 16.02 -15.19 3.24
C GLY A 73 17.26 -14.50 2.72
N ASP A 74 17.37 -14.49 1.39
CA ASP A 74 18.51 -13.96 0.65
C ASP A 74 19.84 -14.54 1.16
N ILE A 75 19.79 -15.85 1.38
CA ILE A 75 20.88 -16.70 1.83
C ILE A 75 21.93 -16.79 0.71
N ILE A 76 21.46 -16.96 -0.52
CA ILE A 76 22.27 -16.93 -1.74
C ILE A 76 21.74 -15.87 -2.70
N THR A 77 22.60 -15.44 -3.62
CA THR A 77 22.17 -14.67 -4.80
C THR A 77 21.93 -15.66 -5.93
N GLY A 78 20.70 -16.15 -6.07
CA GLY A 78 20.34 -17.22 -7.00
C GLY A 78 20.73 -16.89 -8.44
N GLU A 79 20.47 -15.66 -8.87
CA GLU A 79 20.73 -15.14 -10.21
C GLU A 79 22.24 -15.10 -10.57
N HIS A 80 23.13 -15.08 -9.57
CA HIS A 80 24.59 -15.13 -9.75
C HIS A 80 25.14 -16.57 -9.77
N CYS A 81 24.31 -17.57 -9.48
CA CYS A 81 24.69 -18.99 -9.49
C CYS A 81 24.27 -19.65 -10.81
N HIS A 82 25.10 -19.53 -11.85
CA HIS A 82 24.80 -20.03 -13.20
C HIS A 82 24.93 -21.56 -13.37
N THR A 83 25.43 -22.28 -12.36
CA THR A 83 25.59 -23.74 -12.39
C THR A 83 25.21 -24.34 -11.05
N VAL A 84 24.69 -25.58 -11.07
CA VAL A 84 24.39 -26.34 -9.84
C VAL A 84 25.60 -26.43 -8.90
N ALA A 85 26.82 -26.53 -9.46
CA ALA A 85 28.04 -26.56 -8.66
C ALA A 85 28.33 -25.24 -7.94
N GLN A 86 28.02 -24.09 -8.57
CA GLN A 86 28.13 -22.78 -7.93
C GLN A 86 27.08 -22.63 -6.82
N THR A 87 25.82 -23.01 -7.07
CA THR A 87 24.75 -22.97 -6.05
C THR A 87 25.12 -23.84 -4.84
N LYS A 88 25.56 -25.08 -5.06
CA LYS A 88 26.00 -25.97 -3.96
C LYS A 88 27.17 -25.40 -3.18
N ARG A 89 28.11 -24.73 -3.84
CA ARG A 89 29.25 -24.07 -3.20
C ARG A 89 28.81 -22.86 -2.38
N ALA A 90 27.89 -22.03 -2.89
CA ALA A 90 27.31 -20.91 -2.17
C ALA A 90 26.59 -21.40 -0.90
N TRP A 91 25.73 -22.41 -1.03
CA TRP A 91 25.01 -23.01 0.11
C TRP A 91 25.96 -23.61 1.14
N TYR A 92 26.97 -24.38 0.70
CA TYR A 92 28.00 -24.90 1.59
C TYR A 92 28.70 -23.78 2.37
N ASN A 93 28.98 -22.65 1.72
CA ASN A 93 29.62 -21.52 2.36
C ASN A 93 28.77 -20.84 3.43
N THR A 94 27.44 -20.83 3.24
CA THR A 94 26.47 -20.37 4.25
C THR A 94 26.54 -21.21 5.52
N VAL A 95 26.56 -22.54 5.41
CA VAL A 95 26.32 -23.43 6.55
C VAL A 95 27.59 -24.05 7.14
N LYS A 96 28.72 -24.04 6.42
CA LYS A 96 29.96 -24.73 6.88
C LYS A 96 30.44 -24.27 8.25
N GLU A 97 30.29 -22.99 8.59
CA GLU A 97 30.76 -22.45 9.86
C GLU A 97 29.82 -22.83 11.02
N LEU A 98 28.55 -23.10 10.72
CA LEU A 98 27.55 -23.66 11.64
C LEU A 98 27.87 -25.13 11.93
N VAL A 99 28.10 -25.92 10.87
CA VAL A 99 28.49 -27.34 10.98
C VAL A 99 29.77 -27.50 11.80
N LYS A 100 30.80 -26.70 11.52
CA LYS A 100 32.07 -26.73 12.28
C LYS A 100 31.91 -26.43 13.77
N ARG A 101 30.91 -25.62 14.14
CA ARG A 101 30.63 -25.21 15.52
C ARG A 101 29.56 -26.06 16.20
N ASN A 102 29.02 -27.05 15.49
CA ASN A 102 27.90 -27.87 15.94
C ASN A 102 26.67 -27.02 16.33
N ILE A 103 26.36 -26.00 15.51
CA ILE A 103 25.22 -25.11 15.74
C ILE A 103 24.09 -25.51 14.78
N PRO A 104 22.90 -25.91 15.29
CA PRO A 104 21.73 -26.18 14.47
C PRO A 104 21.14 -24.90 13.86
N TRP A 105 20.48 -25.04 12.71
CA TRP A 105 19.83 -23.91 12.04
C TRP A 105 18.49 -24.26 11.37
N GLY A 106 17.72 -23.22 11.06
CA GLY A 106 16.54 -23.29 10.20
C GLY A 106 16.52 -22.13 9.21
N ILE A 107 15.89 -22.34 8.05
CA ILE A 107 15.80 -21.36 6.96
C ILE A 107 14.36 -20.91 6.68
N ALA A 108 14.18 -19.64 6.35
CA ALA A 108 13.05 -19.13 5.58
C ALA A 108 13.61 -18.56 4.27
N PHE A 109 13.01 -18.88 3.12
CA PHE A 109 13.48 -18.37 1.83
C PHE A 109 13.11 -16.90 1.62
N GLY A 110 13.96 -16.20 0.88
CA GLY A 110 13.76 -14.86 0.36
C GLY A 110 13.60 -14.86 -1.16
N ASN A 111 13.40 -13.68 -1.74
CA ASN A 111 13.09 -13.54 -3.15
C ASN A 111 14.26 -13.97 -4.06
N HIS A 112 15.52 -13.80 -3.63
CA HIS A 112 16.67 -14.18 -4.45
C HIS A 112 16.86 -15.70 -4.59
N GLU A 113 16.30 -16.52 -3.69
CA GLU A 113 16.34 -17.98 -3.86
C GLU A 113 15.48 -18.48 -5.02
N TYR A 114 14.52 -17.68 -5.49
CA TYR A 114 13.68 -18.01 -6.64
C TYR A 114 14.34 -17.73 -7.99
N HIS A 115 15.46 -16.99 -8.02
CA HIS A 115 16.08 -16.52 -9.28
C HIS A 115 17.25 -17.40 -9.75
N GLY A 116 17.48 -18.54 -9.10
CA GLY A 116 18.60 -19.44 -9.39
C GLY A 116 18.30 -20.61 -10.32
N ILE A 117 19.37 -21.31 -10.74
CA ILE A 117 19.27 -22.53 -11.56
C ILE A 117 18.68 -23.74 -10.80
N MET A 118 18.82 -23.77 -9.47
CA MET A 118 18.15 -24.76 -8.62
C MET A 118 16.87 -24.12 -8.08
N THR A 119 15.77 -24.87 -8.13
CA THR A 119 14.49 -24.46 -7.55
C THR A 119 14.56 -24.41 -6.02
N VAL A 120 13.70 -23.61 -5.39
CA VAL A 120 13.56 -23.57 -3.92
C VAL A 120 13.31 -24.95 -3.28
N LYS A 121 12.64 -25.87 -3.99
CA LYS A 121 12.48 -27.28 -3.55
C LYS A 121 13.81 -28.03 -3.53
N GLU A 122 14.61 -27.89 -4.58
CA GLU A 122 15.96 -28.49 -4.64
C GLU A 122 16.92 -27.87 -3.63
N LEU A 123 16.79 -26.57 -3.35
CA LEU A 123 17.54 -25.89 -2.29
C LEU A 123 17.16 -26.42 -0.91
N MET A 124 15.87 -26.64 -0.64
CA MET A 124 15.43 -27.25 0.63
C MET A 124 15.97 -28.67 0.78
N TYR A 125 15.90 -29.50 -0.28
CA TYR A 125 16.51 -30.83 -0.26
C TYR A 125 18.02 -30.76 0.02
N LEU A 126 18.72 -29.81 -0.60
CA LEU A 126 20.15 -29.60 -0.37
C LEU A 126 20.43 -29.22 1.10
N ASP A 127 19.67 -28.28 1.67
CA ASP A 127 19.83 -27.85 3.06
C ASP A 127 19.67 -29.02 4.04
N GLN A 128 18.66 -29.86 3.82
CA GLN A 128 18.38 -31.05 4.64
C GLN A 128 19.46 -32.14 4.55
N THR A 129 20.36 -32.09 3.55
CA THR A 129 21.49 -33.04 3.49
C THR A 129 22.56 -32.76 4.55
N TYR A 130 22.55 -31.59 5.18
CA TYR A 130 23.54 -31.25 6.21
C TYR A 130 23.07 -31.68 7.61
N PRO A 131 23.97 -32.25 8.44
CA PRO A 131 23.62 -33.03 9.64
C PRO A 131 23.04 -32.26 10.84
N LEU A 132 22.80 -30.96 10.70
CA LEU A 132 22.26 -30.08 11.76
C LEU A 132 21.18 -29.13 11.24
N SER A 133 20.83 -29.22 9.95
CA SER A 133 19.65 -28.52 9.43
C SER A 133 18.40 -29.04 10.14
N GLN A 134 17.64 -28.11 10.70
CA GLN A 134 16.30 -28.36 11.25
C GLN A 134 15.21 -27.99 10.24
N SER A 135 15.56 -27.49 9.06
CA SER A 135 14.61 -27.01 8.06
C SER A 135 13.65 -28.11 7.59
N GLU A 136 12.40 -27.76 7.36
CA GLU A 136 11.36 -28.69 6.91
C GLU A 136 10.65 -28.19 5.65
N PHE A 137 10.13 -29.14 4.87
CA PHE A 137 9.15 -28.83 3.85
C PHE A 137 7.83 -28.47 4.53
N GLY A 138 7.19 -27.42 4.03
CA GLY A 138 5.81 -27.15 4.38
C GLY A 138 4.80 -28.06 3.66
N PRO A 139 3.51 -27.90 3.97
CA PRO A 139 2.43 -28.55 3.24
C PRO A 139 2.54 -28.31 1.72
N GLU A 140 2.26 -29.33 0.92
CA GLU A 140 2.37 -29.25 -0.55
C GLU A 140 1.30 -28.36 -1.20
N ASP A 141 0.19 -28.12 -0.50
CA ASP A 141 -0.99 -27.39 -0.97
C ASP A 141 -0.97 -25.89 -0.65
N ILE A 142 0.09 -25.39 -0.01
CA ILE A 142 0.26 -23.96 0.28
C ILE A 142 1.42 -23.34 -0.53
N LYS A 143 1.38 -22.02 -0.71
CA LYS A 143 2.40 -21.29 -1.48
C LYS A 143 3.76 -21.35 -0.78
N GLY A 144 4.83 -21.53 -1.54
CA GLY A 144 6.21 -21.55 -1.02
C GLY A 144 6.65 -22.93 -0.52
N VAL A 145 7.89 -23.03 -0.06
CA VAL A 145 8.51 -24.29 0.38
C VAL A 145 8.86 -24.27 1.86
N SER A 146 9.42 -23.16 2.37
CA SER A 146 9.87 -23.04 3.75
C SER A 146 8.73 -22.59 4.70
N ASN A 147 7.67 -23.39 4.77
CA ASN A 147 6.50 -23.14 5.64
C ASN A 147 6.38 -24.21 6.73
N TYR A 148 7.03 -24.03 7.87
CA TYR A 148 7.08 -25.05 8.91
C TYR A 148 7.22 -24.42 10.29
N HIS A 149 7.23 -25.23 11.33
CA HIS A 149 7.48 -24.75 12.68
C HIS A 149 8.56 -25.60 13.36
N LEU A 150 9.26 -24.99 14.31
CA LEU A 150 10.21 -25.68 15.20
C LEU A 150 9.86 -25.41 16.65
N GLU A 151 10.01 -26.44 17.46
CA GLU A 151 9.75 -26.40 18.89
C GLU A 151 11.06 -26.18 19.65
N ILE A 152 11.06 -25.23 20.60
CA ILE A 152 12.10 -25.14 21.63
C ILE A 152 11.45 -25.54 22.95
N HIS A 153 12.00 -26.57 23.57
CA HIS A 153 11.43 -27.19 24.75
C HIS A 153 12.00 -26.64 26.05
N THR A 154 11.30 -26.88 27.15
CA THR A 154 11.82 -26.57 28.49
C THR A 154 13.08 -27.38 28.80
N HIS A 155 13.86 -26.93 29.79
CA HIS A 155 15.10 -27.60 30.19
C HIS A 155 14.92 -29.08 30.53
N ASP A 156 13.84 -29.39 31.26
CA ASP A 156 13.53 -30.72 31.80
C ASP A 156 12.87 -31.64 30.77
N SER A 157 12.47 -31.10 29.61
CA SER A 157 11.87 -31.90 28.55
C SER A 157 12.83 -32.91 27.96
N THR A 158 12.27 -34.06 27.61
CA THR A 158 12.92 -35.16 26.90
C THR A 158 12.19 -35.43 25.59
N PRO A 159 12.78 -36.18 24.64
CA PRO A 159 12.08 -36.57 23.42
C PRO A 159 10.75 -37.32 23.66
N ASP A 160 10.63 -38.03 24.79
CA ASP A 160 9.44 -38.80 25.17
C ASP A 160 8.43 -37.97 25.99
N GLU A 161 8.91 -36.97 26.74
CA GLU A 161 8.10 -36.06 27.58
C GLU A 161 8.36 -34.60 27.20
N LYS A 162 7.56 -34.08 26.26
CA LYS A 162 7.74 -32.75 25.66
C LYS A 162 6.89 -31.68 26.33
N GLU A 163 7.53 -30.62 26.80
CA GLU A 163 6.90 -29.36 27.16
C GLU A 163 7.48 -28.25 26.27
N VAL A 164 6.62 -27.62 25.47
CA VAL A 164 7.04 -26.60 24.50
C VAL A 164 7.05 -25.22 25.17
N ALA A 165 8.21 -24.57 25.11
CA ALA A 165 8.42 -23.23 25.66
C ALA A 165 8.23 -22.15 24.59
N VAL A 166 8.78 -22.38 23.40
CA VAL A 166 8.77 -21.44 22.28
C VAL A 166 8.47 -22.19 21.00
N VAL A 167 7.67 -21.59 20.12
CA VAL A 167 7.45 -22.08 18.76
C VAL A 167 7.98 -21.05 17.77
N LEU A 168 8.88 -21.50 16.89
CA LEU A 168 9.37 -20.72 15.76
C LEU A 168 8.54 -21.09 14.54
N TYR A 169 7.86 -20.13 13.92
CA TYR A 169 7.10 -20.33 12.69
C TYR A 169 7.87 -19.73 11.52
N PHE A 170 8.26 -20.55 10.57
CA PHE A 170 8.93 -20.14 9.34
C PHE A 170 7.87 -20.03 8.23
N LEU A 171 7.82 -18.89 7.56
CA LEU A 171 6.92 -18.62 6.45
C LEU A 171 7.73 -18.18 5.24
N ASP A 172 7.40 -18.73 4.08
CA ASP A 172 8.02 -18.39 2.82
C ASP A 172 7.34 -17.15 2.21
N SER A 173 7.99 -15.99 2.28
CA SER A 173 7.39 -14.75 1.76
C SER A 173 7.42 -14.65 0.24
N GLY A 174 7.99 -15.63 -0.48
CA GLY A 174 8.01 -15.66 -1.92
C GLY A 174 8.97 -14.67 -2.57
N ASP A 175 8.69 -14.38 -3.84
CA ASP A 175 9.53 -13.54 -4.71
C ASP A 175 8.76 -12.29 -5.15
N ILE A 176 8.10 -12.39 -6.29
CA ILE A 176 7.27 -11.35 -6.90
C ILE A 176 5.83 -11.86 -6.89
N TRP A 177 4.88 -10.92 -6.80
CA TRP A 177 3.43 -11.13 -6.71
C TRP A 177 2.96 -11.49 -5.29
N CYS A 178 2.28 -10.55 -4.65
CA CYS A 178 1.52 -10.81 -3.43
C CYS A 178 0.06 -11.05 -3.81
N GLU A 179 -0.40 -12.29 -3.71
CA GLU A 179 -1.62 -12.72 -4.41
C GLU A 179 -1.52 -12.33 -5.90
N ASP A 180 -2.47 -11.54 -6.39
CA ASP A 180 -2.43 -11.00 -7.75
C ASP A 180 -1.70 -9.64 -7.85
N VAL A 181 -1.26 -9.01 -6.75
CA VAL A 181 -0.67 -7.66 -6.74
C VAL A 181 0.81 -7.67 -7.14
N PHE A 182 1.15 -6.97 -8.23
CA PHE A 182 2.54 -6.84 -8.69
C PHE A 182 3.40 -5.99 -7.73
N GLY A 183 4.52 -6.58 -7.30
CA GLY A 183 5.49 -6.00 -6.39
C GLY A 183 6.22 -7.11 -5.64
N TYR A 184 6.92 -6.74 -4.57
CA TYR A 184 7.40 -7.71 -3.59
C TYR A 184 6.25 -8.59 -3.12
N SER A 185 6.50 -9.90 -3.06
CA SER A 185 5.52 -10.88 -2.62
C SER A 185 5.22 -10.75 -1.11
N CYS A 186 4.35 -11.60 -0.60
CA CYS A 186 3.90 -11.59 0.78
C CYS A 186 3.70 -13.03 1.27
N VAL A 187 3.34 -13.19 2.54
CA VAL A 187 2.77 -14.45 3.02
C VAL A 187 1.32 -14.51 2.53
N HIS A 188 1.04 -15.50 1.69
CA HIS A 188 -0.23 -15.65 0.97
C HIS A 188 -1.34 -16.23 1.86
N TYR A 189 -2.60 -16.07 1.46
CA TYR A 189 -3.76 -16.48 2.24
C TYR A 189 -3.74 -17.95 2.67
N ASN A 190 -3.35 -18.86 1.78
CA ASN A 190 -3.28 -20.29 2.13
C ASN A 190 -2.19 -20.59 3.17
N GLN A 191 -1.10 -19.81 3.20
CA GLN A 191 -0.09 -19.88 4.25
C GLN A 191 -0.60 -19.31 5.57
N ILE A 192 -1.36 -18.20 5.52
CA ILE A 192 -1.98 -17.59 6.72
C ILE A 192 -2.99 -18.55 7.35
N GLU A 193 -3.85 -19.19 6.55
CA GLU A 193 -4.82 -20.17 7.06
C GLU A 193 -4.14 -21.38 7.70
N TRP A 194 -3.09 -21.90 7.06
CA TRP A 194 -2.26 -22.95 7.64
C TRP A 194 -1.62 -22.51 8.96
N PHE A 195 -0.99 -21.33 8.97
CA PHE A 195 -0.36 -20.76 10.16
C PHE A 195 -1.38 -20.56 11.29
N LYS A 196 -2.57 -20.03 10.99
CA LYS A 196 -3.66 -19.82 11.94
C LYS A 196 -4.10 -21.13 12.57
N LYS A 197 -4.25 -22.19 11.77
CA LYS A 197 -4.59 -23.53 12.24
C LYS A 197 -3.51 -24.08 13.19
N VAL A 198 -2.26 -24.13 12.73
CA VAL A 198 -1.14 -24.71 13.49
C VAL A 198 -0.89 -23.92 14.78
N SER A 199 -0.84 -22.59 14.70
CA SER A 199 -0.62 -21.75 15.88
C SER A 199 -1.75 -21.88 16.91
N SER A 200 -3.00 -22.02 16.47
CA SER A 200 -4.14 -22.26 17.38
C SER A 200 -4.06 -23.61 18.09
N GLU A 201 -3.53 -24.65 17.43
CA GLU A 201 -3.31 -25.97 18.04
C GLU A 201 -2.26 -25.88 19.16
N PHE A 202 -1.14 -25.19 18.92
CA PHE A 202 -0.13 -24.92 19.95
C PHE A 202 -0.67 -24.06 21.10
N THR A 203 -1.47 -23.02 20.82
CA THR A 203 -2.08 -22.20 21.88
C THR A 203 -3.04 -23.03 22.75
N LYS A 204 -3.75 -24.00 22.18
CA LYS A 204 -4.61 -24.91 22.95
C LYS A 204 -3.81 -25.88 23.82
N GLN A 205 -2.74 -26.45 23.26
CA GLN A 205 -1.95 -27.48 23.96
C GLN A 205 -0.97 -26.88 24.97
N TYR A 206 -0.38 -25.73 24.66
CA TYR A 206 0.63 -25.04 25.46
C TYR A 206 0.27 -23.55 25.60
N PRO A 207 -0.74 -23.18 26.41
CA PRO A 207 -1.24 -21.80 26.44
C PRO A 207 -0.22 -20.71 26.80
N ASN A 208 0.87 -21.08 27.47
CA ASN A 208 1.91 -20.15 27.93
C ASN A 208 3.17 -20.10 27.03
N HIS A 209 3.14 -20.76 25.86
CA HIS A 209 4.27 -20.74 24.95
C HIS A 209 4.47 -19.34 24.34
N LEU A 210 5.71 -19.01 23.99
CA LEU A 210 6.07 -17.82 23.23
C LEU A 210 6.12 -18.16 21.73
N GLY A 211 5.37 -17.43 20.89
CA GLY A 211 5.44 -17.57 19.44
C GLY A 211 6.38 -16.55 18.80
N ILE A 212 7.22 -17.00 17.87
CA ILE A 212 8.11 -16.17 17.05
C ILE A 212 7.87 -16.50 15.58
N VAL A 213 7.62 -15.49 14.74
CA VAL A 213 7.39 -15.67 13.30
C VAL A 213 8.59 -15.14 12.50
N LEU A 214 9.02 -15.90 11.49
CA LEU A 214 10.22 -15.67 10.68
C LEU A 214 9.85 -15.74 9.20
N PHE A 215 10.12 -14.66 8.46
CA PHE A 215 10.01 -14.61 6.99
C PHE A 215 10.97 -13.55 6.45
N HIS A 216 11.08 -13.41 5.13
CA HIS A 216 12.08 -12.52 4.56
C HIS A 216 11.55 -11.11 4.27
N ILE A 217 10.49 -10.98 3.47
CA ILE A 217 9.95 -9.67 3.03
C ILE A 217 9.12 -9.04 4.17
N PRO A 218 9.43 -7.80 4.61
CA PRO A 218 8.79 -7.16 5.76
C PRO A 218 7.29 -6.87 5.56
N LEU A 219 6.56 -6.72 6.67
CA LEU A 219 5.13 -6.37 6.66
C LEU A 219 4.91 -4.86 6.44
N PRO A 220 3.80 -4.47 5.79
CA PRO A 220 3.39 -3.07 5.68
C PRO A 220 3.28 -2.36 7.05
N GLU A 221 2.79 -3.05 8.07
CA GLU A 221 2.63 -2.53 9.43
C GLU A 221 3.96 -2.13 10.07
N GLY A 222 5.07 -2.76 9.68
CA GLY A 222 6.39 -2.38 10.15
C GLY A 222 6.81 -0.99 9.67
N LEU A 223 6.31 -0.53 8.51
CA LEU A 223 6.49 0.85 8.05
C LEU A 223 5.52 1.79 8.76
N GLU A 224 4.26 1.38 8.90
CA GLU A 224 3.23 2.15 9.60
C GLU A 224 3.69 2.52 11.03
N PHE A 225 4.06 1.52 11.83
CA PHE A 225 4.43 1.72 13.23
C PHE A 225 5.76 2.44 13.41
N TRP A 226 6.65 2.42 12.41
CA TRP A 226 7.82 3.28 12.44
C TRP A 226 7.42 4.75 12.54
N HIS A 227 6.40 5.17 11.78
CA HIS A 227 5.91 6.53 11.77
C HIS A 227 4.99 6.87 12.94
N THR A 228 4.17 5.92 13.39
CA THR A 228 3.09 6.18 14.36
C THR A 228 3.44 5.84 15.80
N ASP A 229 4.45 5.00 16.03
CA ASP A 229 4.76 4.47 17.34
C ASP A 229 6.25 4.59 17.69
N ILE A 230 6.54 4.38 18.98
CA ILE A 230 7.90 4.32 19.47
C ILE A 230 8.60 3.09 18.90
N SER A 231 9.68 3.34 18.16
CA SER A 231 10.52 2.34 17.55
C SER A 231 11.95 2.42 18.10
N TYR A 232 12.74 1.36 17.90
CA TYR A 232 14.14 1.30 18.34
C TYR A 232 15.02 0.78 17.22
N GLY A 233 16.00 1.56 16.80
CA GLY A 233 16.95 1.19 15.75
C GLY A 233 17.02 2.21 14.62
N LEU A 234 17.57 1.77 13.49
CA LEU A 234 17.83 2.60 12.34
C LEU A 234 16.99 2.14 11.15
N LYS A 235 16.35 3.10 10.48
CA LYS A 235 15.71 2.94 9.18
C LYS A 235 16.43 3.84 8.18
N LEU A 236 17.28 3.26 7.34
CA LEU A 236 18.17 4.02 6.44
C LEU A 236 17.89 3.72 4.96
N GLN A 237 16.82 2.99 4.67
CA GLN A 237 16.28 2.84 3.34
C GLN A 237 14.75 2.77 3.36
N THR A 238 14.16 2.89 2.17
CA THR A 238 12.73 2.64 1.96
C THR A 238 12.42 1.19 2.32
N ASN A 239 11.27 0.96 2.96
CA ASN A 239 10.85 -0.37 3.37
C ASN A 239 10.34 -1.14 2.13
N GLY A 240 10.99 -2.24 1.78
CA GLY A 240 10.65 -3.12 0.65
C GLY A 240 9.48 -4.06 0.94
N CYS A 241 8.44 -3.59 1.62
CA CYS A 241 7.27 -4.41 1.95
C CYS A 241 6.34 -4.61 0.74
N PRO A 242 5.45 -5.64 0.77
CA PRO A 242 4.43 -5.78 -0.25
C PRO A 242 3.50 -4.56 -0.25
N LYS A 243 2.96 -4.21 -1.42
CA LYS A 243 1.95 -3.13 -1.56
C LYS A 243 0.59 -3.53 -1.01
N TYR A 244 0.39 -4.83 -0.78
CA TYR A 244 -0.85 -5.41 -0.35
C TYR A 244 -0.69 -6.00 1.05
N ASN A 245 -1.66 -5.72 1.90
CA ASN A 245 -1.71 -6.27 3.23
C ASN A 245 -2.64 -7.50 3.24
N THR A 246 -2.07 -8.69 3.48
CA THR A 246 -2.82 -9.94 3.53
C THR A 246 -3.53 -10.20 4.85
N GLY A 247 -3.34 -9.34 5.86
CA GLY A 247 -3.91 -9.52 7.21
C GLY A 247 -3.12 -10.48 8.10
N LEU A 248 -1.88 -10.83 7.74
CA LEU A 248 -1.02 -11.68 8.59
C LEU A 248 -0.76 -11.05 9.96
N TYR A 249 -0.52 -9.73 10.02
CA TYR A 249 -0.34 -9.03 11.29
C TYR A 249 -1.56 -9.20 12.19
N GLN A 250 -2.76 -8.92 11.67
CA GLN A 250 -4.01 -9.08 12.40
C GLN A 250 -4.20 -10.53 12.88
N THR A 251 -3.83 -11.53 12.08
CA THR A 251 -3.86 -12.94 12.48
C THR A 251 -2.94 -13.22 13.68
N MET A 252 -1.77 -12.59 13.74
CA MET A 252 -0.85 -12.71 14.89
C MET A 252 -1.38 -12.00 16.13
N VAL A 253 -2.03 -10.83 15.96
CA VAL A 253 -2.72 -10.12 17.05
C VAL A 253 -3.82 -10.99 17.66
N GLU A 254 -4.67 -11.60 16.82
CA GLU A 254 -5.75 -12.49 17.25
C GLU A 254 -5.26 -13.75 17.94
N ASN A 255 -4.11 -14.29 17.52
CA ASN A 255 -3.51 -15.47 18.16
C ASN A 255 -3.09 -15.19 19.62
N GLY A 256 -2.57 -13.99 19.89
CA GLY A 256 -2.24 -13.53 21.23
C GLY A 256 -0.97 -14.12 21.85
N ASN A 257 -0.42 -15.23 21.36
CA ASN A 257 0.84 -15.83 21.84
C ASN A 257 2.06 -15.47 21.00
N ILE A 258 1.87 -14.92 19.80
CA ILE A 258 2.96 -14.39 18.97
C ILE A 258 3.43 -13.07 19.56
N LYS A 259 4.74 -12.94 19.86
CA LYS A 259 5.32 -11.72 20.45
C LYS A 259 6.51 -11.15 19.70
N LEU A 260 7.03 -11.87 18.71
CA LEU A 260 8.17 -11.41 17.91
C LEU A 260 8.03 -11.86 16.46
N VAL A 261 8.27 -10.94 15.55
CA VAL A 261 8.38 -11.16 14.12
C VAL A 261 9.76 -10.70 13.67
N LEU A 262 10.45 -11.53 12.92
CA LEU A 262 11.81 -11.29 12.44
C LEU A 262 11.82 -11.36 10.92
N ASN A 263 12.31 -10.28 10.28
CA ASN A 263 12.43 -10.19 8.83
C ASN A 263 13.80 -9.70 8.36
N GLY A 264 14.04 -9.84 7.06
CA GLY A 264 15.24 -9.45 6.33
C GLY A 264 14.94 -8.38 5.28
N HIS A 265 15.51 -8.54 4.09
CA HIS A 265 15.19 -7.85 2.83
C HIS A 265 15.66 -6.39 2.79
N ASP A 266 15.36 -5.65 3.86
CA ASP A 266 15.79 -4.28 4.00
C ASP A 266 17.20 -4.18 4.57
N HIS A 267 18.19 -4.24 3.68
CA HIS A 267 19.61 -4.22 4.00
C HIS A 267 20.06 -3.21 5.06
N ASN A 268 19.60 -1.95 4.95
CA ASN A 268 20.03 -0.88 5.84
C ASN A 268 19.04 -0.58 6.98
N ASN A 269 18.05 -1.44 7.19
CA ASN A 269 17.09 -1.33 8.29
C ASN A 269 17.41 -2.37 9.36
N ASP A 270 17.39 -1.94 10.61
CA ASP A 270 17.57 -2.83 11.76
C ASP A 270 16.63 -2.51 12.91
N TYR A 271 15.59 -1.73 12.67
CA TYR A 271 14.71 -1.30 13.74
C TYR A 271 13.77 -2.41 14.22
N CYS A 272 13.29 -2.22 15.44
CA CYS A 272 12.16 -2.93 16.01
C CYS A 272 11.04 -1.93 16.29
N THR A 273 9.82 -2.27 15.91
CA THR A 273 8.62 -1.46 16.13
C THR A 273 7.46 -2.32 16.62
N ARG A 274 6.42 -1.68 17.16
CA ARG A 274 5.18 -2.32 17.59
C ARG A 274 4.09 -1.27 17.72
N SER A 275 2.85 -1.64 17.47
CA SER A 275 1.72 -0.74 17.74
C SER A 275 1.47 -0.65 19.25
N LYS A 276 1.42 0.56 19.80
CA LYS A 276 1.01 0.82 21.20
C LYS A 276 -0.43 0.39 21.50
N HIS A 277 -1.31 0.43 20.49
CA HIS A 277 -2.77 0.30 20.68
C HIS A 277 -3.32 -1.10 20.40
N GLN A 278 -2.94 -1.71 19.28
CA GLN A 278 -3.47 -3.01 18.82
C GLN A 278 -2.83 -4.19 19.56
N ALA A 279 -1.49 -4.28 19.57
CA ALA A 279 -0.74 -5.37 20.21
C ALA A 279 0.57 -4.85 20.83
N PRO A 280 0.53 -4.31 22.06
CA PRO A 280 1.68 -3.65 22.68
C PRO A 280 2.81 -4.62 23.05
N ASP A 281 2.66 -5.92 22.87
CA ASP A 281 3.70 -6.92 23.16
C ASP A 281 4.13 -7.75 21.94
N LEU A 282 3.65 -7.41 20.74
CA LEU A 282 4.08 -7.98 19.46
C LEU A 282 5.08 -7.06 18.76
N TRP A 283 6.35 -7.47 18.72
CA TRP A 283 7.41 -6.72 18.08
C TRP A 283 7.67 -7.17 16.64
N LEU A 284 7.78 -6.21 15.72
CA LEU A 284 8.23 -6.40 14.34
C LEU A 284 9.67 -5.90 14.22
N CYS A 285 10.62 -6.77 13.90
CA CYS A 285 12.05 -6.46 13.95
C CYS A 285 12.79 -6.85 12.67
N ASN A 286 13.53 -5.90 12.08
CA ASN A 286 14.41 -6.14 10.94
C ASN A 286 15.78 -6.69 11.40
N GLY A 287 16.36 -7.63 10.66
CA GLY A 287 17.55 -8.38 11.07
C GLY A 287 18.88 -7.64 10.95
N ARG A 288 18.94 -6.56 10.16
CA ARG A 288 20.17 -5.99 9.56
C ARG A 288 20.88 -7.02 8.66
N LYS A 289 21.35 -6.60 7.48
CA LYS A 289 22.12 -7.50 6.63
C LYS A 289 23.42 -7.99 7.27
N THR A 290 23.78 -9.22 6.93
CA THR A 290 25.05 -9.84 7.33
C THR A 290 26.09 -9.84 6.19
N GLY A 291 25.67 -9.99 4.93
CA GLY A 291 26.56 -10.18 3.78
C GLY A 291 26.90 -8.92 2.96
N TYR A 292 27.87 -9.06 2.06
CA TYR A 292 28.28 -8.02 1.09
C TYR A 292 27.85 -8.29 -0.35
N GLY A 293 27.23 -9.45 -0.64
CA GLY A 293 26.80 -9.82 -1.98
C GLY A 293 25.62 -8.98 -2.47
N GLY A 294 25.50 -8.81 -3.79
CA GLY A 294 24.29 -8.25 -4.43
C GLY A 294 24.17 -6.72 -4.47
N TYR A 295 24.90 -5.95 -3.65
CA TYR A 295 24.65 -4.49 -3.49
C TYR A 295 25.90 -3.62 -3.30
N ASN A 296 25.84 -2.31 -3.58
CA ASN A 296 27.02 -1.41 -3.60
C ASN A 296 27.67 -1.24 -2.20
N PRO A 297 28.99 -1.49 -1.98
CA PRO A 297 29.66 -1.41 -0.67
C PRO A 297 29.50 -0.10 0.14
N ASP A 298 29.09 1.00 -0.48
CA ASP A 298 28.85 2.29 0.18
C ASP A 298 27.53 2.27 0.98
N HIS A 299 27.55 1.65 2.16
CA HIS A 299 26.40 1.56 3.05
C HIS A 299 26.57 2.39 4.32
N PRO A 300 25.48 3.01 4.83
CA PRO A 300 25.54 3.89 5.99
C PRO A 300 25.73 3.16 7.32
N ILE A 301 25.62 1.82 7.35
CA ILE A 301 25.80 0.99 8.55
C ILE A 301 26.66 -0.24 8.30
N ASP A 302 27.41 -0.63 9.32
CA ASP A 302 28.18 -1.87 9.31
C ASP A 302 27.29 -3.11 9.31
N ASN A 303 27.67 -4.11 8.52
CA ASN A 303 27.09 -5.45 8.55
C ASN A 303 27.11 -6.07 9.95
N GLY A 304 26.06 -6.84 10.25
CA GLY A 304 25.90 -7.46 11.55
C GLY A 304 24.88 -8.59 11.52
N ALA A 305 24.40 -8.92 12.71
CA ALA A 305 23.31 -9.86 12.92
C ALA A 305 22.46 -9.41 14.09
N ARG A 306 21.17 -9.73 14.03
CA ARG A 306 20.28 -9.62 15.18
C ARG A 306 20.44 -10.84 16.07
N ILE A 307 20.60 -10.59 17.35
CA ILE A 307 20.69 -11.61 18.39
C ILE A 307 19.42 -11.56 19.21
N ILE A 308 18.88 -12.73 19.55
CA ILE A 308 17.68 -12.90 20.35
C ILE A 308 18.03 -13.82 21.51
N GLN A 309 17.95 -13.29 22.72
CA GLN A 309 18.14 -14.05 23.96
C GLN A 309 16.78 -14.33 24.56
N LEU A 310 16.40 -15.62 24.60
CA LEU A 310 15.17 -16.10 25.21
C LEU A 310 15.44 -16.48 26.67
N TYR A 311 14.47 -16.19 27.54
CA TYR A 311 14.54 -16.46 28.99
C TYR A 311 13.14 -16.38 29.62
N LYS A 312 13.02 -16.71 30.91
CA LYS A 312 11.80 -16.48 31.71
C LYS A 312 11.85 -15.15 32.45
N ASP A 313 10.80 -14.33 32.33
CA ASP A 313 10.67 -13.09 33.10
C ASP A 313 10.40 -13.35 34.59
N LYS A 314 10.32 -12.28 35.40
CA LYS A 314 10.00 -12.37 36.84
C LYS A 314 8.64 -13.04 37.13
N LYS A 315 7.73 -13.06 36.16
CA LYS A 315 6.42 -13.72 36.24
C LYS A 315 6.46 -15.15 35.67
N LYS A 316 7.66 -15.69 35.43
CA LYS A 316 7.92 -17.02 34.86
C LYS A 316 7.37 -17.21 33.45
N ARG A 317 7.12 -16.14 32.70
CA ARG A 317 6.67 -16.20 31.29
C ARG A 317 7.89 -16.20 30.38
N TYR A 318 7.85 -17.01 29.31
CA TYR A 318 8.87 -16.94 28.28
C TYR A 318 8.83 -15.59 27.59
N THR A 319 10.00 -14.96 27.45
CA THR A 319 10.17 -13.65 26.84
C THR A 319 11.54 -13.58 26.16
N PHE A 320 11.88 -12.43 25.61
CA PHE A 320 13.13 -12.23 24.90
C PHE A 320 13.75 -10.86 25.17
N SER A 321 15.03 -10.75 24.87
CA SER A 321 15.73 -9.50 24.64
C SER A 321 16.44 -9.60 23.29
N THR A 322 16.58 -8.49 22.58
CA THR A 322 17.25 -8.47 21.28
C THR A 322 18.19 -7.29 21.12
N TRP A 323 19.25 -7.47 20.34
CA TRP A 323 20.21 -6.43 19.97
C TRP A 323 20.85 -6.74 18.63
N ILE A 324 21.55 -5.77 18.06
CA ILE A 324 22.42 -5.96 16.91
C ILE A 324 23.86 -6.14 17.37
N ARG A 325 24.53 -7.16 16.85
CA ARG A 325 25.99 -7.32 16.93
C ARG A 325 26.59 -7.00 15.55
N ASP A 326 27.49 -6.03 15.50
CA ASP A 326 28.16 -5.68 14.24
C ASP A 326 29.49 -6.44 14.03
N ARG A 327 30.05 -6.32 12.82
CA ARG A 327 31.36 -6.88 12.46
C ARG A 327 32.54 -6.30 13.26
N GLN A 328 32.37 -5.14 13.88
CA GLN A 328 33.36 -4.49 14.75
C GLN A 328 33.29 -5.00 16.20
N ARG A 329 32.49 -6.04 16.44
CA ARG A 329 32.28 -6.70 17.73
C ARG A 329 31.45 -5.88 18.72
N GLN A 330 30.86 -4.77 18.29
CA GLN A 330 30.08 -3.88 19.14
C GLN A 330 28.65 -4.37 19.29
N LYS A 331 28.16 -4.34 20.53
CA LYS A 331 26.73 -4.48 20.82
C LYS A 331 26.11 -3.11 20.53
N ILE A 332 25.39 -2.99 19.43
CA ILE A 332 24.79 -1.73 19.03
C ILE A 332 23.62 -1.44 19.97
N ILE A 333 23.66 -0.26 20.59
CA ILE A 333 22.52 0.31 21.29
C ILE A 333 21.59 0.87 20.20
N GLN A 334 20.43 0.24 20.05
CA GLN A 334 19.44 0.68 19.07
C GLN A 334 18.85 2.02 19.53
N PRO A 335 19.04 3.12 18.79
CA PRO A 335 18.54 4.42 19.20
C PRO A 335 17.03 4.43 19.30
N LEU A 336 16.50 5.17 20.27
CA LEU A 336 15.08 5.46 20.33
C LEU A 336 14.70 6.30 19.11
N HIS A 337 13.76 5.79 18.32
CA HIS A 337 13.00 6.58 17.38
C HIS A 337 11.66 6.91 18.06
N LYS A 338 11.46 8.18 18.36
CA LYS A 338 10.10 8.66 18.63
C LYS A 338 9.34 8.63 17.31
N PRO A 339 8.03 8.34 17.34
CA PRO A 339 7.25 8.47 16.12
C PRO A 339 7.53 9.82 15.48
N ASP A 340 7.50 9.84 14.15
CA ASP A 340 7.60 11.09 13.37
C ASP A 340 6.45 12.06 13.70
N CYS A 341 5.48 11.60 14.50
CA CYS A 341 4.35 12.31 15.06
C CYS A 341 4.46 12.44 16.60
N ASP A 342 4.41 13.66 17.16
CA ASP A 342 4.31 13.86 18.62
C ASP A 342 2.84 13.70 19.08
N GLU A 343 2.59 13.34 20.35
CA GLU A 343 1.21 13.18 20.89
C GLU A 343 0.40 14.50 20.85
N THR A 344 1.04 15.64 20.57
CA THR A 344 0.42 16.96 20.35
C THR A 344 0.39 17.40 18.89
N GLU A 345 1.07 16.70 17.98
CA GLU A 345 1.04 16.95 16.54
C GLU A 345 0.49 15.71 15.82
N LYS A 346 -0.79 15.81 15.48
CA LYS A 346 -1.61 14.81 14.80
C LYS A 346 -0.81 13.97 13.81
N CYS A 347 -0.71 12.68 14.13
CA CYS A 347 -0.12 11.69 13.27
C CYS A 347 -1.01 11.45 12.06
N ASN A 348 -0.58 11.96 10.91
CA ASN A 348 -1.35 11.89 9.69
C ASN A 348 -1.03 10.57 8.94
N LEU A 349 -1.60 9.48 9.45
CA LEU A 349 -2.10 8.43 8.57
C LEU A 349 -3.34 9.01 7.88
N SER A 350 -3.24 9.26 6.56
CA SER A 350 -3.89 10.37 5.84
C SER A 350 -3.32 11.72 6.28
N LEU A 351 -2.25 12.18 5.62
CA LEU A 351 -1.93 13.62 5.59
C LEU A 351 -3.00 14.24 4.73
N LYS A 352 -4.15 14.51 5.35
CA LYS A 352 -5.02 15.54 4.85
C LYS A 352 -4.20 16.81 4.76
N GLN A 353 -3.82 17.16 3.54
CA GLN A 353 -2.93 18.26 3.29
C GLN A 353 -3.69 19.53 3.61
N PHE A 354 -3.07 20.43 4.36
CA PHE A 354 -3.65 21.74 4.61
C PHE A 354 -3.64 22.53 3.29
N LEU A 355 -4.75 22.46 2.55
CA LEU A 355 -4.89 23.09 1.25
C LEU A 355 -4.94 24.60 1.45
N LYS A 356 -3.99 25.31 0.88
CA LYS A 356 -3.97 26.76 0.93
C LYS A 356 -3.35 27.37 -0.30
N PHE A 357 -3.76 28.59 -0.62
CA PHE A 357 -3.12 29.41 -1.62
C PHE A 357 -1.62 29.56 -1.33
N ASN A 358 -0.81 29.62 -2.37
CA ASN A 358 0.60 29.96 -2.21
C ASN A 358 0.77 31.45 -1.84
N GLN A 359 2.01 31.88 -1.59
CA GLN A 359 2.29 33.25 -1.19
C GLN A 359 1.98 34.30 -2.28
N ASP A 360 1.84 33.88 -3.53
CA ASP A 360 1.43 34.73 -4.65
C ASP A 360 -0.11 34.81 -4.79
N GLY A 361 -0.86 34.14 -3.91
CA GLY A 361 -2.32 34.10 -3.97
C GLY A 361 -2.84 33.12 -5.03
N GLU A 362 -2.04 32.15 -5.46
CA GLU A 362 -2.40 31.19 -6.52
C GLU A 362 -2.72 29.80 -5.96
N PHE A 363 -3.72 29.12 -6.54
CA PHE A 363 -4.00 27.70 -6.29
C PHE A 363 -4.59 27.05 -7.54
N LYS A 364 -3.99 25.95 -8.01
CA LYS A 364 -4.39 25.29 -9.26
C LYS A 364 -5.05 23.94 -9.02
N ILE A 365 -6.23 23.78 -9.60
CA ILE A 365 -7.00 22.51 -9.59
C ILE A 365 -7.01 21.92 -10.99
N ALA A 366 -6.74 20.62 -11.10
CA ALA A 366 -7.06 19.84 -12.30
C ALA A 366 -8.31 18.99 -12.05
N GLN A 367 -9.34 19.13 -12.89
CA GLN A 367 -10.52 18.28 -12.88
C GLN A 367 -10.30 17.11 -13.84
N PHE A 368 -10.21 15.91 -13.29
CA PHE A 368 -10.25 14.66 -14.03
C PHE A 368 -11.64 14.03 -13.91
N THR A 369 -12.14 13.49 -15.01
CA THR A 369 -13.48 12.89 -15.06
C THR A 369 -13.51 11.77 -16.09
N ASP A 370 -14.38 10.78 -15.85
CA ASP A 370 -14.67 9.74 -16.83
C ASP A 370 -13.40 9.00 -17.28
N LEU A 371 -12.63 8.54 -16.28
CA LEU A 371 -11.39 7.79 -16.48
C LEU A 371 -11.65 6.38 -16.98
N HIS A 372 -12.72 5.77 -16.47
CA HIS A 372 -13.20 4.46 -16.89
C HIS A 372 -12.10 3.39 -16.88
N PHE A 373 -11.35 3.31 -15.76
CA PHE A 373 -10.37 2.24 -15.56
C PHE A 373 -11.06 0.86 -15.48
N GLY A 374 -10.38 -0.15 -16.02
CA GLY A 374 -10.81 -1.54 -16.01
C GLY A 374 -11.04 -2.16 -17.39
N GLN A 375 -10.74 -1.41 -18.45
CA GLN A 375 -10.86 -1.86 -19.84
C GLN A 375 -9.51 -2.17 -20.49
N LEU A 376 -8.58 -2.74 -19.72
CA LEU A 376 -7.29 -3.32 -20.12
C LEU A 376 -6.46 -2.41 -21.05
N ILE A 377 -6.63 -2.56 -22.37
CA ILE A 377 -5.83 -1.82 -23.37
C ILE A 377 -5.99 -0.31 -23.25
N TYR A 378 -7.15 0.16 -22.76
CA TYR A 378 -7.42 1.59 -22.61
C TYR A 378 -6.80 2.20 -21.36
N ASP A 379 -6.51 1.40 -20.33
CA ASP A 379 -6.02 1.89 -19.03
C ASP A 379 -4.63 2.53 -19.16
N GLU A 380 -3.73 1.95 -19.97
CA GLU A 380 -2.40 2.52 -20.20
C GLU A 380 -2.46 3.85 -20.97
N PHE A 381 -3.43 4.02 -21.88
CA PHE A 381 -3.64 5.31 -22.54
C PHE A 381 -4.21 6.35 -21.56
N THR A 382 -5.17 5.97 -20.72
CA THR A 382 -5.66 6.85 -19.63
C THR A 382 -4.51 7.31 -18.74
N LEU A 383 -3.62 6.40 -18.33
CA LEU A 383 -2.43 6.75 -17.53
C LEU A 383 -1.46 7.66 -18.26
N MET A 384 -1.27 7.46 -19.56
CA MET A 384 -0.45 8.35 -20.38
C MET A 384 -1.02 9.78 -20.38
N VAL A 385 -2.34 9.93 -20.54
CA VAL A 385 -3.01 11.24 -20.48
C VAL A 385 -2.82 11.87 -19.09
N GLN A 386 -3.12 11.14 -18.01
CA GLN A 386 -2.93 11.64 -16.64
C GLN A 386 -1.49 12.11 -16.41
N ARG A 387 -0.47 11.28 -16.74
CA ARG A 387 0.95 11.65 -16.62
C ARG A 387 1.25 12.95 -17.34
N LEU A 388 0.84 13.04 -18.61
CA LEU A 388 1.09 14.20 -19.45
C LEU A 388 0.48 15.47 -18.85
N LEU A 389 -0.79 15.41 -18.45
CA LEU A 389 -1.51 16.56 -17.91
C LEU A 389 -0.93 17.03 -16.57
N LEU A 390 -0.62 16.09 -15.66
CA LEU A 390 0.00 16.39 -14.38
C LEU A 390 1.39 17.02 -14.55
N ASP A 391 2.20 16.51 -15.48
CA ASP A 391 3.56 17.05 -15.74
C ASP A 391 3.53 18.44 -16.38
N MET A 392 2.51 18.72 -17.21
CA MET A 392 2.34 20.00 -17.89
C MET A 392 1.75 21.08 -16.99
N GLU A 393 0.66 20.76 -16.29
CA GLU A 393 -0.10 21.75 -15.55
C GLU A 393 0.37 21.90 -14.11
N LYS A 394 0.98 20.85 -13.53
CA LYS A 394 1.48 20.83 -12.15
C LYS A 394 0.45 21.40 -11.15
N PRO A 395 -0.74 20.78 -11.07
CA PRO A 395 -1.79 21.26 -10.18
C PRO A 395 -1.40 21.08 -8.71
N ASP A 396 -1.89 21.96 -7.85
CA ASP A 396 -1.79 21.85 -6.39
C ASP A 396 -2.77 20.82 -5.84
N PHE A 397 -3.88 20.59 -6.56
CA PHE A 397 -4.94 19.66 -6.17
C PHE A 397 -5.62 19.03 -7.40
N VAL A 398 -6.07 17.79 -7.27
CA VAL A 398 -6.90 17.13 -8.29
C VAL A 398 -8.29 16.87 -7.74
N VAL A 399 -9.32 17.16 -8.54
CA VAL A 399 -10.68 16.73 -8.26
C VAL A 399 -11.11 15.67 -9.27
N PHE A 400 -11.70 14.58 -8.78
CA PHE A 400 -12.35 13.58 -9.62
C PHE A 400 -13.87 13.76 -9.58
N THR A 401 -14.50 14.03 -10.72
CA THR A 401 -15.95 14.27 -10.82
C THR A 401 -16.72 13.05 -11.34
N GLY A 402 -16.41 11.88 -10.80
CA GLY A 402 -17.09 10.61 -11.11
C GLY A 402 -16.48 9.77 -12.23
N ASP A 403 -16.93 8.52 -12.29
CA ASP A 403 -16.54 7.49 -13.27
C ASP A 403 -15.03 7.27 -13.32
N GLN A 404 -14.46 7.05 -12.14
CA GLN A 404 -13.07 6.61 -12.02
C GLN A 404 -12.91 5.18 -12.55
N LEU A 405 -13.85 4.30 -12.21
CA LEU A 405 -13.94 2.92 -12.69
C LEU A 405 -15.05 2.77 -13.71
N SER A 406 -14.89 1.83 -14.65
CA SER A 406 -16.03 1.37 -15.46
C SER A 406 -17.00 0.46 -14.71
N GLY A 407 -16.64 0.03 -13.49
CA GLY A 407 -17.43 -0.76 -12.53
C GLY A 407 -17.80 -2.15 -13.01
N SER A 408 -18.63 -2.23 -14.06
CA SER A 408 -19.09 -3.48 -14.69
C SER A 408 -17.97 -4.41 -15.16
N TYR A 409 -16.75 -3.89 -15.37
CA TYR A 409 -15.56 -4.70 -15.71
C TYR A 409 -14.76 -5.13 -14.47
N SER A 410 -15.06 -4.60 -13.29
CA SER A 410 -14.37 -4.82 -12.02
C SER A 410 -14.95 -6.05 -11.30
N GLU A 411 -14.78 -7.23 -11.90
CA GLU A 411 -15.43 -8.49 -11.49
C GLU A 411 -14.92 -9.09 -10.16
N THR A 412 -13.73 -8.70 -9.72
CA THR A 412 -13.13 -9.17 -8.45
C THR A 412 -12.62 -7.99 -7.62
N GLU A 413 -12.64 -8.12 -6.29
CA GLU A 413 -12.18 -7.04 -5.41
C GLU A 413 -10.74 -6.64 -5.71
N TYR A 414 -9.89 -7.61 -6.03
CA TYR A 414 -8.53 -7.37 -6.46
C TYR A 414 -8.48 -6.46 -7.70
N LYS A 415 -9.30 -6.76 -8.72
CA LYS A 415 -9.35 -5.99 -9.96
C LYS A 415 -9.83 -4.56 -9.70
N ALA A 416 -10.92 -4.39 -8.94
CA ALA A 416 -11.42 -3.08 -8.53
C ALA A 416 -10.37 -2.25 -7.76
N LYS A 417 -9.65 -2.88 -6.80
CA LYS A 417 -8.56 -2.23 -6.05
C LYS A 417 -7.39 -1.83 -6.95
N SER A 418 -7.02 -2.67 -7.91
CA SER A 418 -5.94 -2.40 -8.88
C SER A 418 -6.29 -1.24 -9.82
N GLU A 419 -7.53 -1.19 -10.30
CA GLU A 419 -8.05 -0.12 -11.15
C GLU A 419 -8.13 1.20 -10.36
N TRP A 420 -8.58 1.15 -9.10
CA TRP A 420 -8.58 2.33 -8.23
C TRP A 420 -7.15 2.82 -7.96
N ASN A 421 -6.19 1.91 -7.75
CA ASN A 421 -4.79 2.29 -7.67
C ASN A 421 -4.30 2.97 -8.96
N ASN A 422 -4.78 2.56 -10.15
CA ASN A 422 -4.46 3.26 -11.39
C ASN A 422 -5.03 4.68 -11.44
N THR A 423 -6.22 4.91 -10.89
CA THR A 423 -6.81 6.26 -10.73
C THR A 423 -5.87 7.22 -10.02
N VAL A 424 -5.21 6.77 -8.95
CA VAL A 424 -4.48 7.66 -8.03
C VAL A 424 -2.96 7.55 -8.07
N LYS A 425 -2.38 6.48 -8.63
CA LYS A 425 -0.92 6.22 -8.55
C LYS A 425 -0.04 7.32 -9.12
N GLU A 426 -0.49 8.02 -10.15
CA GLU A 426 0.29 9.10 -10.77
C GLU A 426 0.27 10.39 -9.94
N LEU A 427 -0.76 10.58 -9.11
CA LEU A 427 -0.86 11.65 -8.12
C LEU A 427 0.04 11.35 -6.93
N VAL A 428 -0.03 10.12 -6.40
CA VAL A 428 0.82 9.64 -5.29
C VAL A 428 2.30 9.82 -5.62
N LYS A 429 2.74 9.40 -6.81
CA LYS A 429 4.13 9.59 -7.27
C LYS A 429 4.60 11.03 -7.30
N ARG A 430 3.67 11.98 -7.48
CA ARG A 430 3.94 13.42 -7.61
C ARG A 430 3.63 14.20 -6.33
N ASN A 431 3.20 13.51 -5.27
CA ASN A 431 2.76 14.11 -4.02
C ASN A 431 1.64 15.15 -4.22
N ILE A 432 0.66 14.84 -5.06
CA ILE A 432 -0.48 15.71 -5.36
C ILE A 432 -1.72 15.20 -4.59
N PRO A 433 -2.31 15.99 -3.68
CA PRO A 433 -3.55 15.63 -2.99
C PRO A 433 -4.76 15.63 -3.93
N TRP A 434 -5.79 14.87 -3.59
CA TRP A 434 -7.04 14.83 -4.36
C TRP A 434 -8.30 14.70 -3.50
N GLY A 435 -9.44 15.02 -4.10
CA GLY A 435 -10.77 14.69 -3.60
C GLY A 435 -11.63 14.13 -4.73
N MET A 436 -12.58 13.26 -4.41
CA MET A 436 -13.47 12.65 -5.41
C MET A 436 -14.95 12.68 -5.03
N THR A 437 -15.80 12.68 -6.06
CA THR A 437 -17.18 12.22 -5.99
C THR A 437 -17.37 11.05 -6.94
N PHE A 438 -18.31 10.17 -6.61
CA PHE A 438 -18.63 9.02 -7.45
C PHE A 438 -19.51 9.41 -8.64
N GLY A 439 -19.31 8.69 -9.75
CA GLY A 439 -20.16 8.69 -10.91
C GLY A 439 -21.07 7.47 -10.95
N ASN A 440 -21.83 7.33 -12.03
CA ASN A 440 -22.86 6.30 -12.14
C ASN A 440 -22.25 4.91 -12.38
N HIS A 441 -21.02 4.82 -12.88
CA HIS A 441 -20.36 3.55 -13.15
C HIS A 441 -19.58 2.96 -11.97
N ASP A 442 -19.11 3.79 -11.04
CA ASP A 442 -18.07 3.38 -10.07
C ASP A 442 -18.45 2.16 -9.21
N ASP A 443 -19.72 2.03 -8.81
CA ASP A 443 -20.23 0.94 -7.97
C ASP A 443 -21.05 -0.11 -8.70
N GLN A 444 -20.93 -0.17 -10.04
CA GLN A 444 -21.55 -1.23 -10.85
C GLN A 444 -20.74 -2.54 -10.84
N GLY A 445 -19.59 -2.56 -10.16
CA GLY A 445 -18.72 -3.72 -10.00
C GLY A 445 -18.97 -4.51 -8.72
N ILE A 446 -17.96 -5.28 -8.30
CA ILE A 446 -18.03 -6.10 -7.08
C ILE A 446 -17.92 -5.30 -5.77
N MET A 447 -17.24 -4.15 -5.79
CA MET A 447 -17.09 -3.27 -4.62
C MET A 447 -18.16 -2.18 -4.62
N THR A 448 -18.77 -1.96 -3.45
CA THR A 448 -19.76 -0.91 -3.22
C THR A 448 -19.12 0.48 -3.13
N ARG A 449 -19.90 1.56 -3.32
CA ARG A 449 -19.42 2.95 -3.07
C ARG A 449 -18.77 3.14 -1.71
N LYS A 450 -19.30 2.49 -0.67
CA LYS A 450 -18.74 2.57 0.70
C LYS A 450 -17.37 1.90 0.79
N GLU A 451 -17.21 0.74 0.16
CA GLU A 451 -15.92 0.04 0.12
C GLU A 451 -14.89 0.79 -0.74
N LEU A 452 -15.32 1.36 -1.88
CA LEU A 452 -14.47 2.22 -2.71
C LEU A 452 -14.07 3.52 -1.99
N MET A 453 -14.97 4.12 -1.21
CA MET A 453 -14.63 5.30 -0.41
C MET A 453 -13.64 4.95 0.69
N ASN A 454 -13.84 3.84 1.40
CA ASN A 454 -12.86 3.33 2.38
C ASN A 454 -11.49 3.08 1.73
N LEU A 455 -11.48 2.51 0.51
CA LEU A 455 -10.27 2.30 -0.25
C LEU A 455 -9.59 3.62 -0.62
N ASP A 456 -10.32 4.60 -1.16
CA ASP A 456 -9.76 5.91 -1.52
C ASP A 456 -9.14 6.61 -0.30
N LYS A 457 -9.86 6.60 0.82
CA LYS A 457 -9.40 7.18 2.09
C LYS A 457 -8.16 6.49 2.68
N SER A 458 -7.91 5.23 2.30
CA SER A 458 -6.71 4.52 2.75
C SER A 458 -5.42 5.06 2.12
N TYR A 459 -5.51 5.84 1.04
CA TYR A 459 -4.34 6.46 0.43
C TYR A 459 -3.92 7.74 1.18
N PRO A 460 -2.62 7.95 1.41
CA PRO A 460 -2.11 8.98 2.33
C PRO A 460 -2.39 10.43 1.91
N LEU A 461 -2.68 10.67 0.63
CA LEU A 461 -2.93 12.01 0.07
C LEU A 461 -4.40 12.25 -0.32
N SER A 462 -5.27 11.24 -0.15
CA SER A 462 -6.71 11.42 -0.34
C SER A 462 -7.24 12.39 0.73
N GLN A 463 -7.99 13.39 0.27
CA GLN A 463 -8.74 14.31 1.10
C GLN A 463 -10.22 13.89 1.23
N SER A 464 -10.64 12.86 0.48
CA SER A 464 -12.03 12.42 0.38
C SER A 464 -12.62 12.02 1.73
N GLU A 465 -13.91 12.25 1.91
CA GLU A 465 -14.62 11.92 3.13
C GLU A 465 -15.94 11.22 2.89
N PHE A 466 -16.36 10.47 3.91
CA PHE A 466 -17.76 10.07 3.99
C PHE A 466 -18.62 11.29 4.27
N GLY A 467 -19.77 11.34 3.61
CA GLY A 467 -20.82 12.25 4.02
C GLY A 467 -21.57 11.81 5.28
N PRO A 468 -22.53 12.64 5.72
CA PRO A 468 -23.46 12.28 6.79
C PRO A 468 -24.14 10.93 6.49
N VAL A 469 -24.30 10.13 7.54
CA VAL A 469 -24.81 8.75 7.43
C VAL A 469 -26.31 8.66 7.13
N ASP A 470 -27.03 9.77 7.32
CA ASP A 470 -28.48 9.92 7.26
C ASP A 470 -28.98 10.63 6.00
N ILE A 471 -28.09 10.92 5.04
CA ILE A 471 -28.46 11.48 3.74
C ILE A 471 -28.12 10.52 2.59
N THR A 472 -28.78 10.72 1.45
CA THR A 472 -28.59 9.92 0.23
C THR A 472 -27.16 10.01 -0.29
N GLY A 473 -26.58 8.89 -0.71
CA GLY A 473 -25.24 8.83 -1.30
C GLY A 473 -24.10 8.59 -0.30
N VAL A 474 -22.87 8.51 -0.79
CA VAL A 474 -21.66 8.25 0.04
C VAL A 474 -20.71 9.43 0.01
N SER A 475 -20.51 10.02 -1.17
CA SER A 475 -19.53 11.10 -1.41
C SER A 475 -20.13 12.50 -1.24
N ASN A 476 -20.64 12.80 -0.04
CA ASN A 476 -21.25 14.09 0.32
C ASN A 476 -20.44 14.83 1.38
N TYR A 477 -19.43 15.59 0.99
CA TYR A 477 -18.53 16.24 1.95
C TYR A 477 -18.02 17.57 1.40
N TYR A 478 -17.24 18.28 2.21
CA TYR A 478 -16.61 19.52 1.77
C TYR A 478 -15.11 19.52 2.10
N LEU A 479 -14.35 20.30 1.34
CA LEU A 479 -12.95 20.60 1.60
C LEU A 479 -12.74 22.12 1.63
N GLU A 480 -11.86 22.55 2.53
CA GLU A 480 -11.49 23.95 2.72
C GLU A 480 -10.18 24.22 1.95
N ILE A 481 -10.14 25.32 1.21
CA ILE A 481 -8.90 25.92 0.72
C ILE A 481 -8.72 27.25 1.44
N HIS A 482 -7.63 27.36 2.18
CA HIS A 482 -7.34 28.48 3.06
C HIS A 482 -6.52 29.57 2.38
N THR A 483 -6.60 30.79 2.88
CA THR A 483 -5.72 31.89 2.44
C THR A 483 -4.24 31.57 2.70
N ALA A 484 -3.34 32.26 2.00
CA ALA A 484 -1.89 32.00 2.09
C ALA A 484 -1.32 32.13 3.51
N ASP A 485 -1.84 33.09 4.28
CA ASP A 485 -1.42 33.40 5.65
C ASP A 485 -1.99 32.43 6.69
N SER A 486 -2.97 31.60 6.32
CA SER A 486 -3.60 30.65 7.24
C SER A 486 -2.62 29.60 7.75
N THR A 487 -2.83 29.24 9.01
CA THR A 487 -2.16 28.13 9.70
C THR A 487 -3.20 27.12 10.19
N PRO A 488 -2.80 25.91 10.58
CA PRO A 488 -3.74 24.94 11.15
C PRO A 488 -4.49 25.42 12.39
N ASP A 489 -3.90 26.34 13.16
CA ASP A 489 -4.48 26.91 14.39
C ASP A 489 -5.29 28.19 14.12
N GLU A 490 -4.93 28.95 13.09
CA GLU A 490 -5.58 30.19 12.67
C GLU A 490 -6.01 30.07 11.20
N LYS A 491 -7.25 29.64 11.00
CA LYS A 491 -7.81 29.37 9.68
C LYS A 491 -8.61 30.55 9.15
N GLU A 492 -8.34 30.92 7.90
CA GLU A 492 -9.20 31.79 7.09
C GLU A 492 -9.53 31.05 5.79
N VAL A 493 -10.80 30.76 5.56
CA VAL A 493 -11.26 29.96 4.41
C VAL A 493 -11.54 30.87 3.22
N ALA A 494 -10.83 30.65 2.12
CA ALA A 494 -10.99 31.40 0.88
C ALA A 494 -11.91 30.71 -0.13
N VAL A 495 -11.89 29.38 -0.17
CA VAL A 495 -12.75 28.57 -1.04
C VAL A 495 -13.25 27.34 -0.29
N VAL A 496 -14.51 26.96 -0.51
CA VAL A 496 -15.06 25.67 -0.09
C VAL A 496 -15.43 24.86 -1.33
N LEU A 497 -14.89 23.64 -1.41
CA LEU A 497 -15.25 22.64 -2.42
C LEU A 497 -16.34 21.75 -1.84
N TYR A 498 -17.52 21.70 -2.45
CA TYR A 498 -18.64 20.84 -2.04
C TYR A 498 -18.77 19.66 -3.00
N PHE A 499 -18.56 18.45 -2.51
CA PHE A 499 -18.74 17.20 -3.26
C PHE A 499 -20.12 16.64 -2.96
N LEU A 500 -20.90 16.35 -4.01
CA LEU A 500 -22.26 15.83 -3.92
C LEU A 500 -22.40 14.57 -4.77
N ASP A 501 -22.94 13.52 -4.17
CA ASP A 501 -23.12 12.22 -4.82
C ASP A 501 -24.40 12.21 -5.67
N SER A 502 -24.28 12.26 -6.99
CA SER A 502 -25.43 12.28 -7.91
C SER A 502 -26.02 10.89 -8.20
N GLY A 503 -25.48 9.82 -7.61
CA GLY A 503 -25.96 8.46 -7.78
C GLY A 503 -25.69 7.85 -9.17
N ASP A 504 -26.52 6.86 -9.54
CA ASP A 504 -26.43 6.12 -10.81
C ASP A 504 -27.64 6.40 -11.72
N LYS A 505 -28.78 5.80 -11.40
CA LYS A 505 -30.02 5.92 -12.18
C LYS A 505 -31.22 6.19 -11.30
N GLY A 506 -32.18 6.87 -11.90
CA GLY A 506 -33.44 7.24 -11.30
C GLY A 506 -33.30 8.40 -10.33
N CYS A 507 -34.13 9.43 -10.54
CA CYS A 507 -34.17 10.60 -9.68
C CYS A 507 -35.58 10.72 -9.08
N MET A 508 -35.72 10.65 -7.75
CA MET A 508 -37.01 10.81 -7.05
C MET A 508 -38.14 9.90 -7.60
N GLY A 509 -37.80 8.70 -8.07
CA GLY A 509 -38.73 7.73 -8.67
C GLY A 509 -39.03 7.92 -10.16
N TYR A 510 -38.45 8.94 -10.80
CA TYR A 510 -38.50 9.14 -12.25
C TYR A 510 -37.44 8.27 -12.95
N LYS A 511 -37.78 7.74 -14.13
CA LYS A 511 -36.83 7.01 -14.98
C LYS A 511 -35.79 7.97 -15.57
N GLY A 512 -34.61 7.45 -15.89
CA GLY A 512 -33.48 8.20 -16.44
C GLY A 512 -32.29 8.19 -15.49
N TRP A 513 -31.47 9.23 -15.58
CA TRP A 513 -30.26 9.40 -14.79
C TRP A 513 -30.52 9.82 -13.35
N GLY A 514 -29.56 9.54 -12.47
CA GLY A 514 -29.58 9.94 -11.06
C GLY A 514 -29.54 11.45 -10.86
N CYS A 515 -29.70 11.90 -9.61
CA CYS A 515 -29.63 13.30 -9.24
C CYS A 515 -29.13 13.47 -7.81
N VAL A 516 -28.75 14.70 -7.46
CA VAL A 516 -28.55 15.09 -6.05
C VAL A 516 -29.92 15.27 -5.41
N HIS A 517 -30.19 14.53 -4.34
CA HIS A 517 -31.48 14.47 -3.67
C HIS A 517 -31.74 15.68 -2.74
N PRO A 518 -33.01 15.95 -2.38
CA PRO A 518 -33.38 17.05 -1.48
C PRO A 518 -32.69 17.02 -0.10
N ASP A 519 -32.45 15.84 0.48
CA ASP A 519 -31.74 15.71 1.77
C ASP A 519 -30.26 16.14 1.67
N GLN A 520 -29.61 15.84 0.54
CA GLN A 520 -28.26 16.33 0.22
C GLN A 520 -28.26 17.84 -0.01
N ILE A 521 -29.29 18.38 -0.67
CA ILE A 521 -29.45 19.83 -0.89
C ILE A 521 -29.65 20.56 0.45
N ASP A 522 -30.51 20.04 1.32
CA ASP A 522 -30.75 20.61 2.66
C ASP A 522 -29.47 20.60 3.50
N TRP A 523 -28.72 19.50 3.47
CA TRP A 523 -27.41 19.42 4.11
C TRP A 523 -26.43 20.46 3.55
N PHE A 524 -26.31 20.55 2.22
CA PHE A 524 -25.45 21.52 1.55
C PHE A 524 -25.81 22.96 1.93
N LYS A 525 -27.09 23.33 1.89
CA LYS A 525 -27.58 24.66 2.29
C LYS A 525 -27.23 24.96 3.75
N GLY A 526 -27.39 23.97 4.63
CA GLY A 526 -27.03 24.08 6.04
C GLY A 526 -25.53 24.35 6.23
N VAL A 527 -24.67 23.51 5.63
CA VAL A 527 -23.22 23.64 5.71
C VAL A 527 -22.76 24.98 5.13
N SER A 528 -23.24 25.36 3.95
CA SER A 528 -22.80 26.60 3.32
C SER A 528 -23.26 27.84 4.07
N SER A 529 -24.45 27.81 4.67
CA SER A 529 -24.93 28.90 5.54
C SER A 529 -24.00 29.11 6.75
N GLU A 530 -23.47 28.05 7.35
CA GLU A 530 -22.50 28.15 8.46
C GLU A 530 -21.16 28.74 7.98
N PHE A 531 -20.65 28.32 6.82
CA PHE A 531 -19.45 28.93 6.23
C PHE A 531 -19.66 30.40 5.90
N THR A 532 -20.82 30.80 5.38
CA THR A 532 -21.12 32.21 5.06
C THR A 532 -21.20 33.07 6.31
N LYS A 533 -21.69 32.52 7.44
CA LYS A 533 -21.66 33.23 8.73
C LYS A 533 -20.24 33.43 9.25
N GLN A 534 -19.38 32.42 9.08
CA GLN A 534 -18.02 32.44 9.63
C GLN A 534 -17.02 33.18 8.73
N TYR A 535 -17.14 33.02 7.41
CA TYR A 535 -16.24 33.57 6.39
C TYR A 535 -17.07 34.23 5.28
N PRO A 536 -17.62 35.45 5.48
CA PRO A 536 -18.59 36.05 4.55
C PRO A 536 -18.10 36.25 3.09
N ASN A 537 -16.79 36.22 2.86
CA ASN A 537 -16.17 36.48 1.56
C ASN A 537 -15.67 35.22 0.84
N HIS A 538 -15.90 34.02 1.39
CA HIS A 538 -15.42 32.79 0.75
C HIS A 538 -16.18 32.48 -0.55
N MET A 539 -15.49 31.86 -1.50
CA MET A 539 -16.09 31.34 -2.73
C MET A 539 -16.52 29.88 -2.55
N GLY A 540 -17.66 29.48 -3.09
CA GLY A 540 -18.07 28.08 -3.18
C GLY A 540 -17.87 27.50 -4.58
N ILE A 541 -17.40 26.25 -4.64
CA ILE A 541 -17.34 25.43 -5.85
C ILE A 541 -18.07 24.12 -5.58
N VAL A 542 -19.02 23.74 -6.43
CA VAL A 542 -19.82 22.51 -6.28
C VAL A 542 -19.38 21.47 -7.32
N LEU A 543 -19.23 20.22 -6.90
CA LEU A 543 -18.75 19.10 -7.71
C LEU A 543 -19.71 17.92 -7.59
N PHE A 544 -20.16 17.40 -8.72
CA PHE A 544 -20.98 16.18 -8.82
C PHE A 544 -20.76 15.54 -10.19
N HIS A 545 -21.29 14.35 -10.46
CA HIS A 545 -21.02 13.67 -11.73
C HIS A 545 -22.06 13.97 -12.81
N ILE A 546 -23.34 13.71 -12.53
CA ILE A 546 -24.44 13.80 -13.50
C ILE A 546 -24.91 15.26 -13.62
N PRO A 547 -24.97 15.86 -14.83
CA PRO A 547 -25.34 17.25 -15.03
C PRO A 547 -26.76 17.58 -14.56
N VAL A 548 -26.99 18.82 -14.15
CA VAL A 548 -28.35 19.32 -13.83
C VAL A 548 -29.09 19.74 -15.12
N PRO A 549 -30.44 19.68 -15.15
CA PRO A 549 -31.23 20.06 -16.31
C PRO A 549 -30.94 21.47 -16.84
N GLU A 550 -30.66 22.42 -15.95
CA GLU A 550 -30.42 23.82 -16.27
C GLU A 550 -29.21 24.03 -17.16
N MET A 551 -28.22 23.12 -17.15
CA MET A 551 -27.10 23.21 -18.08
C MET A 551 -27.54 23.08 -19.54
N LEU A 552 -28.55 22.25 -19.81
CA LEU A 552 -29.14 22.13 -21.14
C LEU A 552 -30.02 23.35 -21.46
N ASP A 553 -30.83 23.80 -20.50
CA ASP A 553 -31.69 24.97 -20.69
C ASP A 553 -30.85 26.22 -21.06
N PHE A 554 -29.75 26.47 -20.35
CA PHE A 554 -28.87 27.60 -20.61
C PHE A 554 -28.02 27.43 -21.86
N TRP A 555 -27.70 26.19 -22.27
CA TRP A 555 -27.11 25.98 -23.59
C TRP A 555 -28.02 26.53 -24.71
N HIS A 556 -29.34 26.33 -24.60
CA HIS A 556 -30.30 26.79 -25.60
C HIS A 556 -30.76 28.23 -25.44
N ALA A 557 -30.66 28.80 -24.24
CA ALA A 557 -31.21 30.10 -23.89
C ALA A 557 -30.17 31.22 -23.73
N ASP A 558 -28.93 30.86 -23.36
CA ASP A 558 -27.87 31.80 -22.96
C ASP A 558 -26.54 31.53 -23.70
N ILE A 559 -25.65 32.53 -23.65
CA ILE A 559 -24.31 32.39 -24.25
C ILE A 559 -23.51 31.36 -23.46
N SER A 560 -23.05 30.33 -24.18
CA SER A 560 -22.24 29.25 -23.62
C SER A 560 -20.86 29.20 -24.29
N TYR A 561 -19.89 28.55 -23.65
CA TYR A 561 -18.53 28.44 -24.17
C TYR A 561 -18.04 27.00 -24.12
N GLY A 562 -17.79 26.40 -25.28
CA GLY A 562 -17.21 25.07 -25.42
C GLY A 562 -17.93 24.25 -26.49
N LEU A 563 -17.79 22.94 -26.40
CA LEU A 563 -18.37 22.01 -27.35
C LEU A 563 -19.41 21.13 -26.67
N LYS A 564 -20.59 21.06 -27.29
CA LYS A 564 -21.61 20.04 -27.04
C LYS A 564 -21.62 19.10 -28.25
N LYS A 565 -21.21 17.84 -28.07
CA LYS A 565 -21.14 16.83 -29.14
C LYS A 565 -21.93 15.56 -28.83
N GLU A 566 -22.70 15.57 -27.74
CA GLU A 566 -23.76 14.60 -27.49
C GLU A 566 -24.95 15.23 -26.76
N ARG A 567 -25.97 14.41 -26.50
CA ARG A 567 -27.14 14.83 -25.72
C ARG A 567 -26.75 14.98 -24.25
N CYS A 568 -27.43 15.87 -23.55
CA CYS A 568 -27.23 16.02 -22.13
C CYS A 568 -27.94 14.86 -21.40
N CYS A 569 -27.21 14.12 -20.58
CA CYS A 569 -27.76 13.05 -19.75
C CYS A 569 -28.19 13.55 -18.36
N CYS A 570 -28.87 14.71 -18.32
CA CYS A 570 -29.46 15.23 -17.09
C CYS A 570 -30.66 14.39 -16.60
N PRO A 571 -31.03 14.46 -15.30
CA PRO A 571 -32.23 13.81 -14.80
C PRO A 571 -33.51 14.44 -15.38
N LEU A 572 -34.58 13.64 -15.50
CA LEU A 572 -35.89 14.14 -15.94
C LEU A 572 -36.62 14.95 -14.85
N PHE A 573 -36.19 14.83 -13.60
CA PHE A 573 -36.74 15.53 -12.46
C PHE A 573 -35.75 16.58 -12.00
N ASN A 574 -36.22 17.83 -11.86
CA ASN A 574 -35.42 18.91 -11.30
C ASN A 574 -35.57 18.90 -9.78
N THR A 575 -34.45 18.73 -9.07
CA THR A 575 -34.42 18.73 -7.59
C THR A 575 -34.27 20.12 -6.98
N GLU A 576 -34.23 21.17 -7.82
CA GLU A 576 -33.99 22.56 -7.43
C GLU A 576 -32.57 22.80 -6.87
N LEU A 577 -31.60 21.94 -7.22
CA LEU A 577 -30.20 22.13 -6.82
C LEU A 577 -29.62 23.44 -7.37
N TYR A 578 -29.91 23.78 -8.64
CA TYR A 578 -29.49 25.05 -9.21
C TYR A 578 -30.03 26.23 -8.40
N GLN A 579 -31.34 26.22 -8.11
CA GLN A 579 -31.97 27.26 -7.31
C GLN A 579 -31.35 27.36 -5.90
N ALA A 580 -31.03 26.24 -5.27
CA ALA A 580 -30.32 26.23 -3.98
C ALA A 580 -28.92 26.88 -4.06
N MET A 581 -28.19 26.68 -5.16
CA MET A 581 -26.89 27.33 -5.38
C MET A 581 -27.03 28.84 -5.63
N VAL A 582 -28.07 29.26 -6.38
CA VAL A 582 -28.38 30.68 -6.60
C VAL A 582 -28.73 31.38 -5.30
N GLU A 583 -29.61 30.78 -4.48
CA GLU A 583 -30.02 31.32 -3.17
C GLU A 583 -28.87 31.49 -2.20
N ASN A 584 -27.84 30.64 -2.30
CA ASN A 584 -26.66 30.70 -1.46
C ASN A 584 -25.76 31.90 -1.78
N GLY A 585 -25.72 32.34 -3.05
CA GLY A 585 -25.08 33.58 -3.51
C GLY A 585 -23.54 33.58 -3.57
N ASN A 586 -22.88 32.69 -2.82
CA ASN A 586 -21.42 32.51 -2.76
C ASN A 586 -20.88 31.43 -3.72
N ILE A 587 -21.74 30.58 -4.30
CA ILE A 587 -21.32 29.59 -5.29
C ILE A 587 -21.01 30.29 -6.60
N LYS A 588 -19.81 30.08 -7.14
CA LYS A 588 -19.35 30.72 -8.39
C LYS A 588 -19.03 29.73 -9.51
N LEU A 589 -18.79 28.47 -9.16
CA LEU A 589 -18.43 27.44 -10.14
C LEU A 589 -19.06 26.09 -9.78
N VAL A 590 -19.58 25.40 -10.79
CA VAL A 590 -20.05 24.02 -10.73
C VAL A 590 -19.28 23.19 -11.73
N LEU A 591 -18.82 22.01 -11.31
CA LEU A 591 -18.01 21.10 -12.11
C LEU A 591 -18.65 19.71 -12.17
N ASN A 592 -18.89 19.21 -13.37
CA ASN A 592 -19.45 17.88 -13.59
C ASN A 592 -18.78 17.10 -14.74
N GLY A 593 -19.14 15.83 -14.90
CA GLY A 593 -18.63 14.93 -15.92
C GLY A 593 -19.77 14.29 -16.74
N HIS A 594 -19.72 12.96 -16.85
CA HIS A 594 -20.77 12.06 -17.36
C HIS A 594 -20.96 12.09 -18.87
N ASP A 595 -21.18 13.28 -19.44
CA ASP A 595 -21.27 13.45 -20.90
C ASP A 595 -19.87 13.56 -21.50
N HIS A 596 -19.29 12.41 -21.83
CA HIS A 596 -17.99 12.18 -22.45
C HIS A 596 -17.58 13.08 -23.64
N ARG A 597 -18.55 13.71 -24.32
CA ARG A 597 -18.38 14.54 -25.52
C ARG A 597 -18.93 15.95 -25.33
N ASN A 598 -19.16 16.36 -24.10
CA ASN A 598 -19.47 17.74 -23.74
C ASN A 598 -18.34 18.31 -22.88
N ASP A 599 -17.95 19.57 -23.12
CA ASP A 599 -16.95 20.28 -22.30
C ASP A 599 -17.27 21.78 -22.17
N TYR A 600 -18.53 22.14 -22.39
CA TYR A 600 -18.96 23.52 -22.36
C TYR A 600 -19.17 24.03 -20.93
N CYS A 601 -19.05 25.34 -20.80
CA CYS A 601 -19.47 26.11 -19.65
C CYS A 601 -20.69 26.95 -20.03
N THR A 602 -21.67 27.03 -19.14
CA THR A 602 -22.88 27.82 -19.31
C THR A 602 -23.30 28.47 -18.00
N ARG A 603 -24.21 29.45 -18.07
CA ARG A 603 -24.79 30.15 -16.91
C ARG A 603 -26.06 30.88 -17.33
N SER A 604 -26.93 31.16 -16.37
CA SER A 604 -28.01 32.13 -16.60
C SER A 604 -27.45 33.55 -16.56
N VAL A 605 -27.60 34.30 -17.65
CA VAL A 605 -27.17 35.71 -17.68
C VAL A 605 -28.05 36.59 -16.78
N ASP A 606 -29.32 36.23 -16.62
CA ASP A 606 -30.29 37.03 -15.88
C ASP A 606 -30.40 36.66 -14.38
N GLN A 607 -30.36 35.37 -14.03
CA GLN A 607 -30.60 34.93 -12.65
C GLN A 607 -29.33 34.93 -11.80
N ALA A 608 -28.22 34.42 -12.34
CA ALA A 608 -26.98 34.22 -11.60
C ALA A 608 -25.76 34.41 -12.52
N PRO A 609 -25.43 35.67 -12.89
CA PRO A 609 -24.42 35.93 -13.90
C PRO A 609 -23.00 35.51 -13.51
N ASP A 610 -22.72 35.28 -12.24
CA ASP A 610 -21.40 34.87 -11.76
C ASP A 610 -21.30 33.37 -11.44
N LEU A 611 -22.37 32.58 -11.63
CA LEU A 611 -22.40 31.14 -11.39
C LEU A 611 -22.22 30.38 -12.70
N TRP A 612 -20.99 29.95 -12.99
CA TRP A 612 -20.72 29.11 -14.15
C TRP A 612 -20.88 27.63 -13.82
N MET A 613 -21.55 26.89 -14.70
CA MET A 613 -21.61 25.43 -14.66
C MET A 613 -20.83 24.87 -15.84
N CYS A 614 -19.87 23.99 -15.57
CA CYS A 614 -18.88 23.56 -16.56
C CYS A 614 -18.71 22.04 -16.56
N TYR A 615 -18.82 21.44 -17.74
CA TYR A 615 -18.38 20.07 -17.98
C TYR A 615 -16.85 19.96 -17.94
N GLY A 616 -16.35 18.90 -17.33
CA GLY A 616 -14.97 18.46 -17.46
C GLY A 616 -14.75 17.82 -18.84
N ARG A 617 -13.55 18.03 -19.42
CA ARG A 617 -13.14 17.24 -20.58
C ARG A 617 -12.83 15.82 -20.10
N LYS A 618 -13.46 14.82 -20.71
CA LYS A 618 -13.15 13.41 -20.47
C LYS A 618 -11.64 13.13 -20.49
N THR A 619 -11.16 12.48 -19.45
CA THR A 619 -9.73 12.15 -19.29
C THR A 619 -9.40 10.76 -19.83
N GLY A 620 -10.27 9.77 -19.63
CA GLY A 620 -9.97 8.36 -19.91
C GLY A 620 -10.39 7.81 -21.28
N TYR A 621 -9.77 6.71 -21.68
CA TYR A 621 -10.02 6.04 -22.95
C TYR A 621 -11.12 4.95 -22.89
N GLY A 622 -11.57 4.55 -21.69
CA GLY A 622 -12.63 3.53 -21.55
C GLY A 622 -13.99 3.97 -22.11
N TYR A 623 -14.81 3.01 -22.57
CA TYR A 623 -16.11 3.15 -23.26
C TYR A 623 -16.12 3.95 -24.57
N TYR A 624 -15.74 5.22 -24.55
CA TYR A 624 -15.84 6.12 -25.70
C TYR A 624 -14.47 6.67 -26.09
N ASN A 625 -14.07 6.37 -27.32
CA ASN A 625 -12.85 6.91 -27.91
C ASN A 625 -12.97 8.43 -28.15
N PRO A 626 -11.85 9.18 -28.06
CA PRO A 626 -11.82 10.58 -28.45
C PRO A 626 -12.24 10.75 -29.90
N ILE A 627 -12.99 11.82 -30.16
CA ILE A 627 -13.42 12.20 -31.52
C ILE A 627 -12.83 13.56 -31.85
N PRO A 628 -11.97 13.72 -32.88
CA PRO A 628 -11.48 15.02 -33.28
C PRO A 628 -12.65 16.01 -33.53
N PRO A 629 -12.58 17.26 -33.05
CA PRO A 629 -11.44 17.91 -32.38
C PRO A 629 -11.37 17.71 -30.84
N MET A 630 -12.26 16.90 -30.25
CA MET A 630 -12.30 16.61 -28.81
C MET A 630 -11.38 15.44 -28.43
N TYR A 631 -10.11 15.77 -28.20
CA TYR A 631 -9.16 14.82 -27.61
C TYR A 631 -9.30 14.74 -26.09
N ASN A 632 -8.94 13.61 -25.51
CA ASN A 632 -8.92 13.45 -24.05
C ASN A 632 -8.08 14.54 -23.38
N GLY A 633 -8.48 14.93 -22.18
CA GLY A 633 -7.86 16.05 -21.48
C GLY A 633 -8.37 16.22 -20.07
N ALA A 634 -8.22 17.44 -19.57
CA ALA A 634 -8.76 17.87 -18.30
C ALA A 634 -9.18 19.33 -18.38
N ARG A 635 -10.10 19.71 -17.50
CA ARG A 635 -10.37 21.12 -17.21
C ARG A 635 -9.42 21.57 -16.11
N ILE A 636 -8.76 22.70 -16.33
CA ILE A 636 -7.89 23.34 -15.35
C ILE A 636 -8.62 24.55 -14.79
N ILE A 637 -8.52 24.73 -13.48
CA ILE A 637 -9.07 25.85 -12.74
C ILE A 637 -7.89 26.50 -12.01
N GLN A 638 -7.56 27.72 -12.40
CA GLN A 638 -6.59 28.56 -11.71
C GLN A 638 -7.35 29.52 -10.81
N LEU A 639 -7.19 29.36 -9.50
CA LEU A 639 -7.78 30.24 -8.49
C LEU A 639 -6.77 31.35 -8.16
N HIS A 640 -7.29 32.56 -7.99
CA HIS A 640 -6.54 33.74 -7.59
C HIS A 640 -7.21 34.35 -6.36
N ASN A 641 -6.51 34.43 -5.22
CA ASN A 641 -7.00 35.05 -4.00
C ASN A 641 -6.30 36.38 -3.77
N ASP A 642 -7.05 37.47 -3.86
CA ASP A 642 -6.60 38.81 -3.49
C ASP A 642 -7.18 39.19 -2.12
N LYS A 643 -6.34 39.75 -1.23
CA LYS A 643 -6.77 40.12 0.13
C LYS A 643 -7.87 41.19 0.17
N THR A 644 -8.04 41.95 -0.91
CA THR A 644 -8.98 43.06 -1.04
C THR A 644 -10.13 42.76 -2.00
N GLU A 645 -9.89 42.04 -3.10
CA GLU A 645 -10.89 41.75 -4.13
C GLU A 645 -11.55 40.37 -3.97
N GLY A 646 -11.07 39.54 -3.03
CA GLY A 646 -11.58 38.20 -2.78
C GLY A 646 -11.00 37.15 -3.73
N THR A 647 -11.65 35.99 -3.79
CA THR A 647 -11.22 34.91 -4.69
C THR A 647 -11.88 35.05 -6.06
N THR A 648 -11.09 34.90 -7.13
CA THR A 648 -11.54 34.78 -8.52
C THR A 648 -10.93 33.54 -9.16
N TYR A 649 -11.35 33.18 -10.38
CA TYR A 649 -10.76 32.05 -11.09
C TYR A 649 -10.73 32.27 -12.61
N THR A 650 -9.81 31.54 -13.26
CA THR A 650 -9.81 31.33 -14.71
C THR A 650 -9.83 29.83 -15.01
N THR A 651 -10.46 29.43 -16.12
CA THR A 651 -10.54 28.01 -16.51
C THR A 651 -10.28 27.81 -18.00
N TRP A 652 -9.67 26.68 -18.35
CA TRP A 652 -9.44 26.25 -19.73
C TRP A 652 -9.41 24.72 -19.82
N ILE A 653 -9.46 24.19 -21.04
CA ILE A 653 -9.18 22.77 -21.28
C ILE A 653 -7.72 22.60 -21.68
N ARG A 654 -7.02 21.65 -21.05
CA ARG A 654 -5.74 21.13 -21.53
C ARG A 654 -5.98 19.74 -22.11
N ASP A 655 -5.64 19.55 -23.38
CA ASP A 655 -5.79 18.25 -24.03
C ASP A 655 -4.46 17.48 -24.15
N GLN A 656 -4.56 16.21 -24.50
CA GLN A 656 -3.42 15.32 -24.73
C GLN A 656 -2.56 15.70 -25.95
N GLN A 657 -3.03 16.60 -26.83
CA GLN A 657 -2.21 17.21 -27.88
C GLN A 657 -1.41 18.42 -27.37
N LYS A 658 -1.39 18.60 -26.05
CA LYS A 658 -0.69 19.67 -25.33
C LYS A 658 -1.30 21.06 -25.60
N GLN A 659 -2.47 21.14 -26.21
CA GLN A 659 -3.11 22.41 -26.55
C GLN A 659 -3.84 22.99 -25.34
N LYS A 660 -3.68 24.31 -25.13
CA LYS A 660 -4.55 25.09 -24.26
C LYS A 660 -5.75 25.51 -25.12
N ILE A 661 -6.87 24.83 -24.96
CA ILE A 661 -8.07 25.12 -25.75
C ILE A 661 -8.81 26.28 -25.11
N VAL A 662 -9.00 27.34 -25.89
CA VAL A 662 -9.95 28.40 -25.59
C VAL A 662 -11.31 27.94 -26.10
N SER A 663 -12.27 27.80 -25.18
CA SER A 663 -13.61 27.31 -25.51
C SER A 663 -14.30 28.24 -26.51
N PRO A 664 -14.77 27.72 -27.67
CA PRO A 664 -15.50 28.53 -28.64
C PRO A 664 -16.83 29.01 -28.06
N MET A 665 -17.25 30.20 -28.45
CA MET A 665 -18.56 30.73 -28.07
C MET A 665 -19.69 30.01 -28.83
N HIS A 666 -20.78 29.74 -28.13
CA HIS A 666 -22.05 29.28 -28.66
C HIS A 666 -23.12 30.33 -28.37
N GLU A 667 -23.84 30.73 -29.41
CA GLU A 667 -25.01 31.60 -29.31
C GLU A 667 -26.27 30.74 -29.11
N PRO A 668 -27.27 31.21 -28.34
CA PRO A 668 -28.53 30.50 -28.11
C PRO A 668 -29.18 30.03 -29.42
N ASP A 669 -29.60 28.77 -29.48
CA ASP A 669 -30.24 28.18 -30.67
C ASP A 669 -31.71 27.77 -30.48
N HIS A 670 -32.22 27.79 -29.24
CA HIS A 670 -33.60 27.44 -28.88
C HIS A 670 -34.10 26.09 -29.45
N ASP A 671 -33.26 25.06 -29.56
CA ASP A 671 -33.69 23.74 -30.04
C ASP A 671 -34.58 23.00 -29.03
N LEU A 672 -35.90 23.15 -29.16
CA LEU A 672 -36.90 22.50 -28.31
C LEU A 672 -36.96 20.96 -28.42
N ASN A 673 -36.24 20.36 -29.37
CA ASN A 673 -36.18 18.90 -29.53
C ASN A 673 -35.02 18.27 -28.77
N ASP A 674 -34.01 19.05 -28.40
CA ASP A 674 -32.93 18.60 -27.53
C ASP A 674 -33.42 18.60 -26.09
N LYS A 675 -33.37 17.44 -25.46
CA LYS A 675 -33.94 17.19 -24.13
C LYS A 675 -33.01 16.25 -23.37
N CYS A 676 -33.07 16.30 -22.05
CA CYS A 676 -32.41 15.33 -21.19
C CYS A 676 -32.70 13.90 -21.66
N ASP A 677 -31.68 13.06 -21.74
CA ASP A 677 -31.84 11.67 -22.17
C ASP A 677 -32.66 10.86 -21.16
N LYS A 678 -33.49 9.94 -21.66
CA LYS A 678 -34.54 9.25 -20.89
C LYS A 678 -34.17 7.90 -20.30
#